data_AF-A0A926BG19-F1
#
_entry.id   AF-A0A926BG19-F1
#
_cell.length_a   1.000
_cell.length_b   1.000
_cell.length_c   1.000
_cell.angle_alpha   90.00
_cell.angle_beta   90.00
_cell.angle_gamma   90.00
#
_symmetry.space_group_name_H-M   'P 1'
#
loop_
_entity.id
_entity.type
_entity.pdbx_description
1 polymer ?
#
loop_
_entity_poly.entity_id
_entity_poly.type
_entity_poly.pdbx_seq_one_letter_code
_entity_poly.pdbx_strand_id
1 'polypeptide(L)'
;MSSFEGGVGGTSVQVTNDDGLTLVSPGVYAMTNNRFAGTFGSMWVSGSGYSGGFVDRNAAAEFNLGTIQTVDRFHVWNYNESAPFNSRGLKDVTVQYSNDALVWKSVPKRFLFAKAPGTEGYLGEDITLPFPITAKYIRFIADSNYGGLTAQSGLSKVRFHAGGTPTAPPSDGPVFPVDSGIINVKQAPYNAVGDGIADDTDAIQNAINDWQGTGQTIYLPAGTYLLSRSLKFKRGYDDNGNVTGLFGYSNFRGESEGDVVLLLQDNTFTNPAQPQAVLDAGYNGTLPDANGNRFIRADWFNNNFGHFTVDIGNGNTGAIGVRFYSNNVGAIRNVTVTSNDWSGVTGLDLGYADQNGPFLASKISIEGFQTWIDCGGFVNSLVMEDISLFDQATLGIKNSGQCVSIRKLFSVSNATALNNTIGHVTLIDSNISPYEEDLDWQSPVPAIINNETLFARNVSIPGFSTTIRNDYGGTPNATNASISQFVSHPVIQLFGNRPTSLNLPISETPDAPADPPSDWVNIRDYRRTLDVGDADAVQRAIDTGATTIYFPSQQGSYFFDKPVEIRGTTRRIVGMQSSFVKAVAGAGFVVKPTAPATVWLEDFGLGGGSIEIKNESSRTLVCRNLQDPKFTLTGTGSLFLENVACSPLAISGQNVWARQLNIEGSETKIVNSGGTVSILGLKSEDGGTLIETKNGGKTDLLGGLYYSQRGSLNNAFMFLTENASISASIAEVNFTNPFDPFINVIQETRGTTTRTLTYPNGPTGKGAVGNALPLYVGYDDPSYLTPPYKVQAVGSASKITLTWDAMPRATSYTVKRATSAGGSYTTVASNVATTTYENTTVTPLTRYYYKVQAVYPAGTSGSSLVVSAVAGQQYRINAGGSAADAFLADTYFDTGNTAFNGGNFDVSGVTNPAPQSVYQSERWNNAFTYTIPALVPGASYKVRLHFAEFAVFSPGQRVFNVAINGQPKLTNYDIVAKVGAFKAVVEEFTATADTSGNITIAFTAVVANPKLSGIEILIP
;
A
#
# COMPACT_ATOMS: atom_id res chain seq x y z
N MET A 1 -18.49 3.76 -19.91
CA MET A 1 -17.96 4.61 -18.83
C MET A 1 -18.41 6.04 -19.09
N SER A 2 -19.03 6.69 -18.12
CA SER A 2 -19.57 8.04 -18.23
C SER A 2 -18.45 9.06 -18.42
N SER A 3 -18.58 9.87 -19.47
CA SER A 3 -18.29 11.29 -19.34
C SER A 3 -19.31 12.08 -20.15
N PHE A 4 -19.90 13.09 -19.52
CA PHE A 4 -20.47 14.26 -20.19
C PHE A 4 -19.67 15.46 -19.71
N GLU A 5 -19.44 16.41 -20.60
CA GLU A 5 -18.85 17.70 -20.27
C GLU A 5 -19.91 18.80 -20.10
N GLY A 6 -19.49 19.90 -19.48
CA GLY A 6 -20.24 21.15 -19.42
C GLY A 6 -19.61 22.14 -18.43
N GLY A 7 -18.77 23.06 -18.93
CA GLY A 7 -18.40 24.28 -18.21
C GLY A 7 -19.46 25.39 -18.43
N VAL A 8 -19.27 26.68 -18.09
CA VAL A 8 -18.18 27.44 -17.45
C VAL A 8 -18.82 28.64 -16.71
N GLY A 9 -18.20 29.15 -15.66
CA GLY A 9 -18.26 30.57 -15.26
C GLY A 9 -17.03 30.87 -14.41
N GLY A 10 -16.21 31.90 -14.60
CA GLY A 10 -16.34 33.22 -15.26
C GLY A 10 -15.76 34.26 -14.27
N THR A 11 -15.06 35.36 -14.59
CA THR A 11 -14.64 36.09 -15.82
C THR A 11 -13.48 37.02 -15.40
N SER A 12 -12.51 37.54 -16.17
CA SER A 12 -12.13 37.58 -17.61
C SER A 12 -10.67 38.15 -17.68
N VAL A 13 -9.94 38.43 -18.77
CA VAL A 13 -10.26 38.79 -20.18
C VAL A 13 -9.23 38.22 -21.17
N GLN A 14 -9.64 37.18 -21.91
CA GLN A 14 -9.50 37.02 -23.38
C GLN A 14 -8.22 37.45 -24.10
N VAL A 15 -7.45 36.44 -24.55
CA VAL A 15 -7.26 36.19 -26.00
C VAL A 15 -7.84 34.79 -26.30
N THR A 16 -8.36 34.60 -27.51
CA THR A 16 -9.31 33.53 -27.88
C THR A 16 -8.70 32.14 -28.13
N ASN A 17 -9.45 31.11 -27.71
CA ASN A 17 -9.51 29.71 -28.20
C ASN A 17 -8.19 29.00 -28.57
N ASP A 18 -7.75 28.06 -27.72
CA ASP A 18 -6.93 26.90 -28.14
C ASP A 18 -7.03 25.78 -27.07
N ASP A 19 -8.21 25.12 -26.99
CA ASP A 19 -8.46 23.96 -26.11
C ASP A 19 -7.77 22.71 -26.71
N GLY A 20 -6.43 22.69 -26.68
CA GLY A 20 -5.57 21.85 -27.51
C GLY A 20 -5.58 20.32 -27.27
N LEU A 21 -6.57 19.77 -26.58
CA LEU A 21 -6.71 18.33 -26.31
C LEU A 21 -8.12 17.85 -26.65
N THR A 22 -8.21 16.92 -27.61
CA THR A 22 -9.48 16.29 -28.00
C THR A 22 -9.51 14.83 -27.58
N LEU A 23 -10.62 14.41 -26.97
CA LEU A 23 -10.86 13.00 -26.63
C LEU A 23 -11.07 12.18 -27.92
N VAL A 24 -10.17 11.25 -28.23
CA VAL A 24 -10.28 10.39 -29.44
C VAL A 24 -10.92 9.03 -29.13
N SER A 25 -10.88 8.62 -27.87
CA SER A 25 -11.60 7.46 -27.30
C SER A 25 -11.54 7.55 -25.77
N PRO A 26 -12.36 6.81 -25.01
CA PRO A 26 -12.34 6.85 -23.54
C PRO A 26 -10.94 6.54 -22.98
N GLY A 27 -10.45 7.41 -22.09
CA GLY A 27 -9.09 7.34 -21.56
C GLY A 27 -7.99 7.74 -22.55
N VAL A 28 -8.32 8.15 -23.78
CA VAL A 28 -7.38 8.46 -24.87
C VAL A 28 -7.53 9.90 -25.36
N TYR A 29 -6.50 10.70 -25.11
CA TYR A 29 -6.43 12.13 -25.41
C TYR A 29 -5.39 12.34 -26.52
N ALA A 30 -5.71 13.14 -27.53
CA ALA A 30 -4.73 13.57 -28.53
C ALA A 30 -4.69 15.10 -28.63
N MET A 31 -3.50 15.63 -28.88
CA MET A 31 -3.34 17.01 -29.34
C MET A 31 -3.65 17.07 -30.83
N THR A 32 -4.65 17.86 -31.21
CA THR A 32 -5.16 17.91 -32.57
C THR A 32 -4.32 18.80 -33.49
N ASN A 33 -3.31 18.23 -34.16
CA ASN A 33 -3.08 18.52 -35.60
C ASN A 33 -2.16 17.51 -36.34
N ASN A 34 -2.57 16.26 -36.48
CA ASN A 34 -1.75 15.21 -37.10
C ASN A 34 -1.61 15.35 -38.64
N ARG A 35 -0.40 15.75 -39.09
CA ARG A 35 0.28 15.56 -40.40
C ARG A 35 -0.46 15.78 -41.75
N PHE A 36 -1.76 16.09 -41.81
CA PHE A 36 -2.50 16.27 -43.07
C PHE A 36 -3.51 17.44 -43.11
N ALA A 37 -3.30 18.53 -42.36
CA ALA A 37 -4.01 19.80 -42.61
C ALA A 37 -3.18 21.05 -42.25
N GLY A 38 -3.00 21.96 -43.21
CA GLY A 38 -2.83 23.39 -42.91
C GLY A 38 -4.21 24.01 -42.61
N THR A 39 -4.33 25.21 -42.05
CA THR A 39 -3.33 26.26 -41.79
C THR A 39 -3.72 26.93 -40.47
N PHE A 40 -2.78 27.03 -39.52
CA PHE A 40 -2.96 27.52 -38.14
C PHE A 40 -3.82 26.59 -37.24
N GLY A 41 -3.14 25.81 -36.40
CA GLY A 41 -3.69 24.95 -35.35
C GLY A 41 -2.54 24.16 -34.69
N SER A 42 -2.42 24.25 -33.37
CA SER A 42 -1.12 24.26 -32.69
C SER A 42 -0.84 22.97 -31.88
N MET A 43 0.14 22.15 -32.27
CA MET A 43 0.54 20.92 -31.53
C MET A 43 1.52 21.18 -30.36
N TRP A 44 1.30 22.24 -29.59
CA TRP A 44 2.28 22.72 -28.61
C TRP A 44 1.81 22.53 -27.18
N VAL A 45 2.71 22.04 -26.33
CA VAL A 45 2.59 22.19 -24.86
C VAL A 45 3.13 23.56 -24.43
N SER A 46 4.02 24.19 -25.22
CA SER A 46 4.69 25.47 -24.91
C SER A 46 4.62 26.50 -26.06
N GLY A 47 4.45 27.79 -25.73
CA GLY A 47 4.32 28.87 -26.72
C GLY A 47 5.55 29.08 -27.63
N SER A 48 5.31 29.64 -28.83
CA SER A 48 6.33 29.82 -29.88
C SER A 48 7.33 30.99 -29.67
N GLY A 49 7.33 31.62 -28.49
CA GLY A 49 8.10 32.83 -28.20
C GLY A 49 9.52 32.62 -27.65
N TYR A 50 9.88 31.41 -27.23
CA TYR A 50 11.12 31.15 -26.49
C TYR A 50 12.35 30.94 -27.39
N SER A 51 12.92 32.05 -27.90
CA SER A 51 14.28 32.06 -28.45
C SER A 51 15.32 32.15 -27.34
N GLY A 52 15.74 31.00 -26.78
CA GLY A 52 16.74 31.00 -25.69
C GLY A 52 17.29 29.65 -25.21
N GLY A 53 16.75 28.51 -25.67
CA GLY A 53 17.25 27.19 -25.28
C GLY A 53 16.78 26.68 -23.90
N PHE A 54 15.87 27.40 -23.24
CA PHE A 54 15.15 26.94 -22.06
C PHE A 54 13.77 26.42 -22.45
N VAL A 55 13.38 25.28 -21.86
CA VAL A 55 12.00 24.77 -21.92
C VAL A 55 11.15 25.54 -20.90
N ASP A 56 9.93 25.89 -21.29
CA ASP A 56 8.95 26.51 -20.39
C ASP A 56 8.45 25.45 -19.39
N ARG A 57 8.93 25.49 -18.14
CA ARG A 57 8.55 24.52 -17.09
C ARG A 57 7.10 24.63 -16.62
N ASN A 58 6.34 25.63 -17.10
CA ASN A 58 4.89 25.71 -16.90
C ASN A 58 4.09 25.06 -18.04
N ALA A 59 4.75 24.55 -19.09
CA ALA A 59 4.12 23.85 -20.19
C ALA A 59 3.59 22.48 -19.72
N ALA A 60 2.28 22.35 -19.61
CA ALA A 60 1.64 21.11 -19.18
C ALA A 60 0.49 20.66 -20.08
N ALA A 61 0.35 19.34 -20.27
CA ALA A 61 -0.79 18.72 -20.93
C ALA A 61 -1.75 18.17 -19.87
N GLU A 62 -2.98 18.70 -19.80
CA GLU A 62 -3.96 18.35 -18.76
C GLU A 62 -5.08 17.44 -19.29
N PHE A 63 -5.26 16.32 -18.61
CA PHE A 63 -6.16 15.23 -18.98
C PHE A 63 -7.23 15.06 -17.89
N ASN A 64 -8.42 15.59 -18.14
CA ASN A 64 -9.59 15.36 -17.30
C ASN A 64 -10.22 13.99 -17.64
N LEU A 65 -9.95 12.98 -16.81
CA LEU A 65 -10.54 11.62 -16.88
C LEU A 65 -12.07 11.60 -16.67
N GLY A 66 -12.67 12.74 -16.31
CA GLY A 66 -14.12 12.95 -16.13
C GLY A 66 -14.67 12.36 -14.84
N THR A 67 -14.10 11.25 -14.38
CA THR A 67 -14.43 10.54 -13.13
C THR A 67 -13.14 10.15 -12.42
N ILE A 68 -13.19 9.98 -11.10
CA ILE A 68 -12.07 9.43 -10.33
C ILE A 68 -11.87 7.97 -10.77
N GLN A 69 -10.68 7.64 -11.28
CA GLN A 69 -10.30 6.30 -11.73
C GLN A 69 -8.92 5.92 -11.21
N THR A 70 -8.73 4.63 -10.92
CA THR A 70 -7.42 4.06 -10.61
C THR A 70 -6.68 3.75 -11.90
N VAL A 71 -5.56 4.43 -12.14
CA VAL A 71 -4.68 4.27 -13.31
C VAL A 71 -3.41 3.56 -12.87
N ASP A 72 -2.98 2.51 -13.58
CA ASP A 72 -1.74 1.74 -13.30
C ASP A 72 -0.62 1.97 -14.32
N ARG A 73 -0.98 2.43 -15.53
CA ARG A 73 -0.08 2.69 -16.64
C ARG A 73 -0.71 3.69 -17.59
N PHE A 74 0.09 4.27 -18.46
CA PHE A 74 -0.39 5.01 -19.61
C PHE A 74 0.47 4.73 -20.84
N HIS A 75 -0.15 4.68 -22.01
CA HIS A 75 0.51 4.47 -23.30
C HIS A 75 0.67 5.82 -24.01
N VAL A 76 1.90 6.18 -24.37
CA VAL A 76 2.25 7.49 -24.93
C VAL A 76 2.60 7.37 -26.41
N TRP A 77 2.12 8.32 -27.20
CA TRP A 77 2.67 8.63 -28.52
C TRP A 77 3.27 10.03 -28.45
N ASN A 78 4.59 10.10 -28.39
CA ASN A 78 5.36 11.35 -28.33
C ASN A 78 5.30 12.12 -29.68
N TYR A 79 5.82 13.35 -29.74
CA TYR A 79 5.71 14.24 -30.91
C TYR A 79 6.38 13.69 -32.18
N ASN A 80 5.60 13.27 -33.18
CA ASN A 80 6.07 12.43 -34.29
C ASN A 80 6.14 13.15 -35.67
N GLU A 81 6.63 14.39 -35.70
CA GLU A 81 6.93 15.11 -36.94
C GLU A 81 8.21 14.58 -37.60
N SER A 82 8.37 14.72 -38.92
CA SER A 82 9.62 14.32 -39.62
C SER A 82 10.86 14.99 -39.03
N ALA A 83 11.97 14.25 -38.97
CA ALA A 83 13.26 14.79 -38.53
C ALA A 83 13.65 16.05 -39.34
N PRO A 84 14.23 17.08 -38.71
CA PRO A 84 14.71 17.12 -37.32
C PRO A 84 13.65 17.45 -36.26
N PHE A 85 12.38 17.65 -36.63
CA PHE A 85 11.36 18.24 -35.76
C PHE A 85 10.75 17.29 -34.71
N ASN A 86 10.89 15.97 -34.85
CA ASN A 86 10.65 15.00 -33.76
C ASN A 86 11.47 15.28 -32.49
N SER A 87 12.48 16.14 -32.55
CA SER A 87 13.25 16.59 -31.38
C SER A 87 12.44 17.47 -30.40
N ARG A 88 11.25 17.93 -30.80
CA ARG A 88 10.28 18.67 -29.96
C ARG A 88 9.49 17.78 -28.99
N GLY A 89 9.61 16.46 -29.09
CA GLY A 89 8.90 15.55 -28.18
C GLY A 89 9.26 15.80 -26.73
N LEU A 90 8.27 15.65 -25.84
CA LEU A 90 8.51 15.64 -24.39
C LEU A 90 9.60 14.63 -24.09
N LYS A 91 10.61 15.01 -23.31
CA LYS A 91 11.65 14.11 -22.86
C LYS A 91 11.37 13.79 -21.40
N ASP A 92 11.84 14.63 -20.47
CA ASP A 92 11.54 14.48 -19.05
C ASP A 92 10.13 15.02 -18.75
N VAL A 93 9.30 14.24 -18.05
CA VAL A 93 7.90 14.54 -17.73
C VAL A 93 7.57 14.24 -16.27
N THR A 94 7.22 15.28 -15.52
CA THR A 94 6.57 15.13 -14.20
C THR A 94 5.08 14.88 -14.42
N VAL A 95 4.53 13.82 -13.84
CA VAL A 95 3.09 13.54 -13.91
C VAL A 95 2.45 13.97 -12.60
N GLN A 96 1.40 14.78 -12.64
CA GLN A 96 0.57 15.10 -11.47
C GLN A 96 -0.85 14.52 -11.64
N TYR A 97 -1.58 14.38 -10.54
CA TYR A 97 -2.94 13.86 -10.52
C TYR A 97 -3.80 14.53 -9.44
N SER A 98 -5.09 14.65 -9.68
CA SER A 98 -6.03 15.36 -8.81
C SER A 98 -7.42 14.75 -8.87
N ASN A 99 -8.24 14.90 -7.83
CA ASN A 99 -9.65 14.52 -7.83
C ASN A 99 -10.60 15.67 -8.20
N ASP A 100 -10.13 16.92 -8.12
CA ASP A 100 -10.94 18.14 -8.22
C ASP A 100 -10.36 19.22 -9.17
N ALA A 101 -9.14 19.03 -9.68
CA ALA A 101 -8.30 19.99 -10.42
C ALA A 101 -7.86 21.23 -9.61
N LEU A 102 -8.12 21.24 -8.29
CA LEU A 102 -7.69 22.29 -7.36
C LEU A 102 -6.45 21.83 -6.58
N VAL A 103 -6.49 20.62 -6.01
CA VAL A 103 -5.39 20.00 -5.27
C VAL A 103 -4.72 18.96 -6.15
N TRP A 104 -3.47 19.24 -6.56
CA TRP A 104 -2.67 18.36 -7.40
C TRP A 104 -1.60 17.65 -6.57
N LYS A 105 -1.52 16.34 -6.76
CA LYS A 105 -0.56 15.42 -6.13
C LYS A 105 0.41 15.02 -7.24
N SER A 106 1.72 15.20 -7.09
CA SER A 106 2.63 14.56 -8.04
C SER A 106 2.45 13.04 -7.98
N VAL A 107 2.41 12.39 -9.14
CA VAL A 107 2.96 11.04 -9.24
C VAL A 107 4.43 11.24 -8.98
N PRO A 108 4.91 10.80 -7.83
CA PRO A 108 6.28 11.01 -7.46
C PRO A 108 7.02 10.01 -8.34
N LYS A 109 7.79 10.54 -9.32
CA LYS A 109 8.53 9.90 -10.43
C LYS A 109 8.48 10.82 -11.66
N ARG A 110 9.63 11.31 -12.12
CA ARG A 110 9.78 11.64 -13.55
C ARG A 110 9.67 10.42 -14.44
N PHE A 111 8.87 10.59 -15.48
CA PHE A 111 8.74 9.69 -16.60
C PHE A 111 9.52 10.28 -17.76
N LEU A 112 10.39 9.49 -18.35
CA LEU A 112 10.98 9.80 -19.63
C LEU A 112 10.06 9.19 -20.71
N PHE A 113 9.85 9.91 -21.81
CA PHE A 113 9.06 9.45 -22.96
C PHE A 113 9.95 9.35 -24.19
N ALA A 114 10.05 8.16 -24.79
CA ALA A 114 10.91 7.90 -25.93
C ALA A 114 10.68 8.85 -27.11
N LYS A 115 11.78 9.27 -27.75
CA LYS A 115 11.75 10.12 -28.94
C LYS A 115 11.05 9.41 -30.10
N ALA A 116 9.99 10.03 -30.62
CA ALA A 116 9.29 9.48 -31.78
C ALA A 116 10.18 9.49 -33.05
N PRO A 117 10.06 8.49 -33.96
CA PRO A 117 10.96 8.34 -35.11
C PRO A 117 10.73 9.33 -36.26
N GLY A 118 9.61 10.07 -36.25
CA GLY A 118 9.19 10.97 -37.32
C GLY A 118 8.58 10.27 -38.54
N THR A 119 8.31 8.97 -38.45
CA THR A 119 7.77 8.12 -39.52
C THR A 119 6.32 7.71 -39.25
N GLU A 120 5.61 7.31 -40.30
CA GLU A 120 4.30 6.65 -40.15
C GLU A 120 4.45 5.29 -39.45
N GLY A 121 3.40 4.84 -38.75
CA GLY A 121 3.41 3.56 -38.03
C GLY A 121 4.15 3.56 -36.68
N TYR A 122 4.58 4.71 -36.16
CA TYR A 122 5.09 4.83 -34.78
C TYR A 122 4.06 4.29 -33.78
N LEU A 123 4.43 3.23 -33.07
CA LEU A 123 3.51 2.46 -32.24
C LEU A 123 3.20 3.10 -30.89
N GLY A 124 4.01 4.05 -30.43
CA GLY A 124 3.98 4.55 -29.05
C GLY A 124 4.74 3.63 -28.09
N GLU A 125 4.62 3.91 -26.80
CA GLU A 125 5.29 3.20 -25.69
C GLU A 125 4.34 3.01 -24.50
N ASP A 126 4.49 1.93 -23.74
CA ASP A 126 3.74 1.70 -22.50
C ASP A 126 4.56 2.13 -21.27
N ILE A 127 4.12 3.18 -20.59
CA ILE A 127 4.72 3.70 -19.37
C ILE A 127 3.93 3.17 -18.16
N THR A 128 4.61 2.45 -17.26
CA THR A 128 3.99 1.92 -16.02
C THR A 128 4.24 2.88 -14.86
N LEU A 129 3.18 3.19 -14.11
CA LEU A 129 3.24 4.01 -12.91
C LEU A 129 3.95 3.23 -11.78
N PRO A 130 4.64 3.92 -10.85
CA PRO A 130 5.32 3.27 -9.73
C PRO A 130 4.35 2.52 -8.80
N PHE A 131 3.13 3.06 -8.70
CA PHE A 131 1.97 2.49 -8.02
C PHE A 131 0.69 3.01 -8.70
N PRO A 132 -0.46 2.31 -8.56
CA PRO A 132 -1.71 2.79 -9.14
C PRO A 132 -2.18 4.08 -8.46
N ILE A 133 -2.45 5.13 -9.25
CA ILE A 133 -2.94 6.42 -8.74
C ILE A 133 -4.44 6.52 -8.94
N THR A 134 -5.16 7.08 -7.97
CA THR A 134 -6.62 7.26 -8.05
C THR A 134 -6.92 8.74 -8.25
N ALA A 135 -7.43 9.09 -9.43
CA ALA A 135 -7.44 10.46 -9.95
C ALA A 135 -8.63 10.73 -10.89
N LYS A 136 -9.17 11.95 -10.88
CA LYS A 136 -10.08 12.47 -11.92
C LYS A 136 -9.35 13.29 -12.99
N TYR A 137 -8.23 13.90 -12.65
CA TYR A 137 -7.40 14.70 -13.55
C TYR A 137 -5.98 14.17 -13.47
N ILE A 138 -5.28 14.12 -14.60
CA ILE A 138 -3.85 13.84 -14.69
C ILE A 138 -3.21 14.94 -15.53
N ARG A 139 -2.02 15.42 -15.16
CA ARG A 139 -1.29 16.49 -15.86
C ARG A 139 0.12 16.01 -16.16
N PHE A 140 0.59 16.16 -17.39
CA PHE A 140 1.98 15.88 -17.79
C PHE A 140 2.70 17.22 -17.96
N ILE A 141 3.60 17.55 -17.04
CA ILE A 141 4.43 18.76 -17.06
C ILE A 141 5.69 18.47 -17.86
N ALA A 142 6.00 19.30 -18.85
CA ALA A 142 7.16 19.16 -19.72
C ALA A 142 8.42 19.74 -19.06
N ASP A 143 9.17 18.90 -18.35
CA ASP A 143 10.45 19.32 -17.74
C ASP A 143 11.54 19.54 -18.79
N SER A 144 11.55 18.74 -19.88
CA SER A 144 12.51 18.89 -20.98
C SER A 144 12.00 18.35 -22.33
N ASN A 145 12.80 18.52 -23.39
CA ASN A 145 12.59 17.92 -24.72
C ASN A 145 13.92 17.44 -25.33
N TYR A 146 13.84 16.80 -26.49
CA TYR A 146 15.01 16.27 -27.21
C TYR A 146 15.82 17.32 -28.03
N GLY A 147 15.61 18.62 -27.79
CA GLY A 147 16.37 19.74 -28.34
C GLY A 147 16.12 20.04 -29.82
N GLY A 148 17.12 20.61 -30.51
CA GLY A 148 17.08 20.90 -31.94
C GLY A 148 16.84 22.37 -32.31
N LEU A 149 16.15 22.63 -33.42
CA LEU A 149 16.02 23.96 -34.03
C LEU A 149 15.14 24.96 -33.24
N THR A 150 14.36 24.49 -32.27
CA THR A 150 13.40 25.29 -31.49
C THR A 150 13.28 24.73 -30.08
N ALA A 151 13.15 25.58 -29.06
CA ALA A 151 12.95 25.16 -27.66
C ALA A 151 11.50 24.72 -27.33
N GLN A 152 10.65 24.51 -28.34
CA GLN A 152 9.24 24.15 -28.16
C GLN A 152 9.05 22.68 -27.81
N SER A 153 8.12 22.41 -26.91
CA SER A 153 7.71 21.07 -26.50
C SER A 153 6.34 20.70 -27.08
N GLY A 154 6.20 19.45 -27.51
CA GLY A 154 4.98 18.89 -28.10
C GLY A 154 4.73 17.45 -27.66
N LEU A 155 3.48 17.02 -27.75
CA LEU A 155 3.02 15.66 -27.43
C LEU A 155 1.97 15.27 -28.48
N SER A 156 1.95 14.02 -28.97
CA SER A 156 0.92 13.64 -29.97
C SER A 156 -0.35 13.14 -29.28
N LYS A 157 -0.24 12.15 -28.39
CA LYS A 157 -1.39 11.44 -27.81
C LYS A 157 -0.99 10.63 -26.59
N VAL A 158 -1.94 10.41 -25.67
CA VAL A 158 -1.80 9.58 -24.46
C VAL A 158 -3.04 8.70 -24.29
N ARG A 159 -2.88 7.50 -23.74
CA ARG A 159 -3.96 6.63 -23.26
C ARG A 159 -3.70 6.22 -21.81
N PHE A 160 -4.64 6.40 -20.90
CA PHE A 160 -4.55 5.86 -19.54
C PHE A 160 -5.17 4.46 -19.46
N HIS A 161 -4.59 3.58 -18.64
CA HIS A 161 -5.09 2.22 -18.39
C HIS A 161 -5.36 2.01 -16.90
N ALA A 162 -6.44 1.27 -16.60
CA ALA A 162 -6.76 0.86 -15.25
C ALA A 162 -6.14 -0.51 -14.91
N GLY A 163 -5.68 -0.66 -13.67
CA GLY A 163 -5.20 -1.93 -13.15
C GLY A 163 -5.09 -1.94 -11.63
N GLY A 164 -4.99 -3.16 -11.09
CA GLY A 164 -5.36 -3.47 -9.72
C GLY A 164 -6.81 -3.98 -9.63
N THR A 165 -7.08 -4.85 -8.65
CA THR A 165 -8.46 -4.98 -8.17
C THR A 165 -8.86 -3.62 -7.58
N PRO A 166 -10.11 -3.16 -7.67
CA PRO A 166 -10.56 -2.12 -6.77
C PRO A 166 -10.53 -2.69 -5.34
N THR A 167 -9.38 -2.55 -4.68
CA THR A 167 -9.41 -2.01 -3.32
C THR A 167 -10.32 -0.79 -3.39
N ALA A 168 -11.22 -0.63 -2.43
CA ALA A 168 -11.90 0.64 -2.26
C ALA A 168 -10.87 1.78 -2.33
N PRO A 169 -11.23 2.99 -2.81
CA PRO A 169 -10.36 4.15 -2.61
C PRO A 169 -9.86 4.09 -1.15
N PRO A 170 -8.54 4.23 -0.91
CA PRO A 170 -7.96 3.96 0.40
C PRO A 170 -8.78 4.75 1.40
N SER A 171 -9.52 4.02 2.25
CA SER A 171 -10.79 4.50 2.83
C SER A 171 -10.66 5.96 3.23
N ASP A 172 -11.56 6.83 2.75
CA ASP A 172 -11.64 8.24 3.16
C ASP A 172 -11.37 8.28 4.67
N GLY A 173 -10.19 8.79 5.03
CA GLY A 173 -9.45 8.25 6.18
C GLY A 173 -10.19 8.54 7.48
N PRO A 174 -10.00 7.65 8.47
CA PRO A 174 -11.05 7.22 9.38
C PRO A 174 -11.87 8.40 9.88
N VAL A 175 -13.04 8.59 9.29
CA VAL A 175 -14.06 9.45 9.87
C VAL A 175 -14.38 8.83 11.22
N PHE A 176 -14.17 9.57 12.29
CA PHE A 176 -14.37 9.05 13.63
C PHE A 176 -15.78 9.37 14.15
N PRO A 177 -16.37 8.54 15.04
CA PRO A 177 -17.59 8.90 15.74
C PRO A 177 -17.46 10.27 16.43
N VAL A 178 -18.51 11.09 16.41
CA VAL A 178 -18.49 12.48 16.93
C VAL A 178 -18.15 12.57 18.43
N ASP A 179 -18.34 11.49 19.15
CA ASP A 179 -18.13 11.27 20.58
C ASP A 179 -16.88 10.41 20.90
N SER A 180 -16.05 10.13 19.88
CA SER A 180 -14.73 9.46 19.99
C SER A 180 -13.71 10.24 20.82
N GLY A 181 -13.95 11.53 21.04
CA GLY A 181 -13.11 12.40 21.85
C GLY A 181 -11.93 13.04 21.10
N ILE A 182 -11.98 13.03 19.78
CA ILE A 182 -10.95 13.53 18.87
C ILE A 182 -11.06 15.05 18.69
N ILE A 183 -9.90 15.69 18.49
CA ILE A 183 -9.75 17.14 18.48
C ILE A 183 -9.68 17.66 17.05
N ASN A 184 -10.82 18.10 16.51
CA ASN A 184 -10.91 18.65 15.16
C ASN A 184 -10.42 20.11 15.12
N VAL A 185 -9.35 20.39 14.38
CA VAL A 185 -8.75 21.75 14.30
C VAL A 185 -9.66 22.80 13.65
N LYS A 186 -10.66 22.42 12.85
CA LYS A 186 -11.63 23.37 12.27
C LYS A 186 -12.76 23.74 13.24
N GLN A 187 -12.87 23.05 14.38
CA GLN A 187 -13.86 23.38 15.41
C GLN A 187 -13.29 24.37 16.44
N ALA A 188 -14.17 25.06 17.16
CA ALA A 188 -13.78 25.91 18.28
C ALA A 188 -13.09 25.07 19.38
N PRO A 189 -12.03 25.57 20.03
CA PRO A 189 -11.52 26.95 19.98
C PRO A 189 -10.53 27.24 18.84
N TYR A 190 -10.10 26.25 18.06
CA TYR A 190 -9.00 26.39 17.10
C TYR A 190 -9.42 27.09 15.80
N ASN A 191 -10.57 26.73 15.24
CA ASN A 191 -11.19 27.37 14.07
C ASN A 191 -10.25 27.50 12.84
N ALA A 192 -9.39 26.52 12.60
CA ALA A 192 -8.58 26.45 11.38
C ALA A 192 -9.47 26.42 10.13
N VAL A 193 -9.04 27.09 9.06
CA VAL A 193 -9.82 27.28 7.84
C VAL A 193 -9.54 26.17 6.83
N GLY A 194 -8.27 25.92 6.52
CA GLY A 194 -7.83 24.93 5.54
C GLY A 194 -8.20 25.28 4.10
N ASP A 195 -8.11 26.55 3.70
CA ASP A 195 -8.41 27.06 2.35
C ASP A 195 -7.17 27.39 1.49
N GLY A 196 -5.96 27.24 2.03
CA GLY A 196 -4.68 27.54 1.40
C GLY A 196 -4.31 29.04 1.38
N ILE A 197 -5.13 29.89 2.00
CA ILE A 197 -4.99 31.36 1.97
C ILE A 197 -4.86 31.92 3.39
N ALA A 198 -5.71 31.47 4.32
CA ALA A 198 -5.62 31.82 5.73
C ALA A 198 -4.43 31.10 6.38
N ASP A 199 -3.64 31.84 7.18
CA ASP A 199 -2.56 31.27 7.96
C ASP A 199 -3.14 30.48 9.16
N ASP A 200 -3.09 29.16 9.05
CA ASP A 200 -3.62 28.22 10.05
C ASP A 200 -2.60 27.85 11.13
N THR A 201 -1.39 28.42 11.09
CA THR A 201 -0.28 27.97 11.94
C THR A 201 -0.59 28.08 13.43
N ASP A 202 -1.18 29.19 13.86
CA ASP A 202 -1.53 29.39 15.27
C ASP A 202 -2.71 28.51 15.69
N ALA A 203 -3.71 28.31 14.83
CA ALA A 203 -4.84 27.41 15.10
C ALA A 203 -4.38 25.96 15.36
N ILE A 204 -3.55 25.43 14.45
CA ILE A 204 -3.02 24.06 14.57
C ILE A 204 -1.98 23.97 15.70
N GLN A 205 -1.09 24.97 15.86
CA GLN A 205 -0.12 24.98 16.95
C GLN A 205 -0.77 25.04 18.33
N ASN A 206 -1.91 25.72 18.47
CA ASN A 206 -2.68 25.73 19.72
C ASN A 206 -3.28 24.34 20.01
N ALA A 207 -3.84 23.65 19.01
CA ALA A 207 -4.29 22.26 19.18
C ALA A 207 -3.12 21.33 19.57
N ILE A 208 -1.92 21.53 19.01
CA ILE A 208 -0.70 20.81 19.41
C ILE A 208 -0.32 21.14 20.86
N ASN A 209 -0.29 22.43 21.25
CA ASN A 209 0.06 22.85 22.61
C ASN A 209 -0.88 22.26 23.67
N ASP A 210 -2.17 22.17 23.38
CA ASP A 210 -3.20 21.71 24.32
C ASP A 210 -3.24 20.17 24.47
N TRP A 211 -2.91 19.42 23.41
CA TRP A 211 -3.19 17.97 23.35
C TRP A 211 -1.99 17.06 23.09
N GLN A 212 -0.80 17.58 22.76
CA GLN A 212 0.41 16.74 22.67
C GLN A 212 0.65 15.97 23.99
N GLY A 213 1.13 14.72 23.90
CA GLY A 213 1.41 13.89 25.07
C GLY A 213 0.20 13.42 25.88
N THR A 214 -1.03 13.78 25.50
CA THR A 214 -2.24 13.31 26.20
C THR A 214 -2.72 11.94 25.75
N GLY A 215 -2.35 11.51 24.53
CA GLY A 215 -2.94 10.38 23.82
C GLY A 215 -4.02 10.79 22.81
N GLN A 216 -4.70 11.92 23.01
CA GLN A 216 -5.77 12.39 22.13
C GLN A 216 -5.28 12.59 20.68
N THR A 217 -6.13 12.24 19.70
CA THR A 217 -5.86 12.52 18.29
C THR A 217 -6.22 13.97 17.96
N ILE A 218 -5.22 14.74 17.52
CA ILE A 218 -5.38 16.00 16.81
C ILE A 218 -5.70 15.66 15.36
N TYR A 219 -6.86 16.10 14.89
CA TYR A 219 -7.44 15.73 13.61
C TYR A 219 -7.59 16.92 12.67
N LEU A 220 -7.12 16.76 11.44
CA LEU A 220 -7.20 17.74 10.37
C LEU A 220 -8.19 17.24 9.31
N PRO A 221 -9.41 17.81 9.22
CA PRO A 221 -10.30 17.57 8.10
C PRO A 221 -9.66 17.96 6.76
N ALA A 222 -10.26 17.53 5.65
CA ALA A 222 -9.82 17.93 4.31
C ALA A 222 -9.65 19.46 4.16
N GLY A 223 -8.58 19.87 3.48
CA GLY A 223 -8.20 21.27 3.27
C GLY A 223 -6.69 21.46 3.11
N THR A 224 -6.31 22.63 2.58
CA THR A 224 -4.93 23.09 2.50
C THR A 224 -4.69 24.09 3.62
N TYR A 225 -3.81 23.78 4.56
CA TYR A 225 -3.50 24.61 5.71
C TYR A 225 -2.21 25.37 5.44
N LEU A 226 -2.30 26.69 5.25
CA LEU A 226 -1.13 27.53 4.97
C LEU A 226 -0.36 27.80 6.27
N LEU A 227 0.96 27.62 6.23
CA LEU A 227 1.85 27.72 7.39
C LEU A 227 2.94 28.78 7.18
N SER A 228 3.06 29.75 8.10
CA SER A 228 4.12 30.79 8.11
C SER A 228 5.36 30.41 8.93
N ARG A 229 5.30 29.31 9.68
CA ARG A 229 6.40 28.81 10.53
C ARG A 229 6.19 27.34 10.87
N SER A 230 7.20 26.70 11.46
CA SER A 230 7.12 25.31 11.90
C SER A 230 5.96 25.07 12.87
N LEU A 231 5.26 23.95 12.66
CA LEU A 231 4.45 23.29 13.68
C LEU A 231 5.38 22.45 14.56
N LYS A 232 5.41 22.73 15.87
CA LYS A 232 6.37 22.16 16.82
C LYS A 232 5.66 21.35 17.90
N PHE A 233 5.97 20.06 17.98
CA PHE A 233 5.67 19.22 19.13
C PHE A 233 6.84 19.36 20.08
N LYS A 234 6.62 20.02 21.22
CA LYS A 234 7.69 20.53 22.08
C LYS A 234 7.73 19.83 23.43
N ARG A 235 8.92 19.56 23.95
CA ARG A 235 9.07 19.30 25.39
C ARG A 235 9.04 20.64 26.14
N GLY A 236 8.13 20.79 27.10
CA GLY A 236 8.12 21.96 27.99
C GLY A 236 9.25 21.89 29.01
N TYR A 237 9.83 23.02 29.38
CA TYR A 237 10.84 23.14 30.43
C TYR A 237 10.54 24.34 31.35
N ASP A 238 10.80 24.21 32.67
CA ASP A 238 10.84 25.36 33.58
C ASP A 238 12.20 26.10 33.48
N ASP A 239 12.29 27.24 34.17
CA ASP A 239 13.52 28.04 34.26
C ASP A 239 14.71 27.30 34.90
N ASN A 240 14.48 26.11 35.50
CA ASN A 240 15.50 25.24 36.07
C ASN A 240 15.90 24.08 35.13
N GLY A 241 15.27 23.95 33.96
CA GLY A 241 15.48 22.85 33.01
C GLY A 241 14.75 21.54 33.37
N ASN A 242 13.83 21.55 34.34
CA ASN A 242 12.92 20.42 34.60
C ASN A 242 11.83 20.37 33.54
N VAL A 243 11.32 19.19 33.24
CA VAL A 243 10.26 19.01 32.23
C VAL A 243 8.91 19.51 32.75
N THR A 244 8.30 20.45 32.03
CA THR A 244 6.99 21.06 32.36
C THR A 244 6.00 20.92 31.22
N GLY A 245 5.53 19.69 31.01
CA GLY A 245 4.47 19.40 30.05
C GLY A 245 4.44 17.93 29.67
N LEU A 246 3.35 17.51 29.05
CA LEU A 246 3.25 16.20 28.42
C LEU A 246 3.98 16.24 27.06
N PHE A 247 4.64 15.14 26.71
CA PHE A 247 5.43 14.94 25.49
C PHE A 247 5.46 13.44 25.15
N GLY A 248 5.90 13.07 23.94
CA GLY A 248 5.55 11.76 23.37
C GLY A 248 4.04 11.68 23.12
N TYR A 249 3.48 10.47 23.05
CA TYR A 249 2.05 10.12 23.03
C TYR A 249 1.17 11.04 22.16
N SER A 250 1.74 11.55 21.06
CA SER A 250 1.11 12.57 20.22
C SER A 250 0.56 11.94 18.96
N ASN A 251 -0.75 12.05 18.79
CA ASN A 251 -1.46 11.44 17.68
C ASN A 251 -1.95 12.56 16.75
N PHE A 252 -1.36 12.67 15.56
CA PHE A 252 -1.60 13.76 14.62
C PHE A 252 -2.02 13.18 13.26
N ARG A 253 -3.31 13.30 12.93
CA ARG A 253 -3.92 12.61 11.80
C ARG A 253 -4.66 13.58 10.91
N GLY A 254 -4.39 13.55 9.61
CA GLY A 254 -5.33 14.13 8.65
C GLY A 254 -6.47 13.17 8.32
N GLU A 255 -7.50 13.71 7.69
CA GLU A 255 -8.60 12.97 7.08
C GLU A 255 -8.09 12.05 5.96
N SER A 256 -7.21 12.53 5.08
CA SER A 256 -6.68 11.72 3.97
C SER A 256 -5.31 12.24 3.54
N GLU A 257 -4.43 11.34 3.11
CA GLU A 257 -3.06 11.68 2.69
C GLU A 257 -3.00 12.81 1.67
N GLY A 258 -3.93 12.86 0.73
CA GLY A 258 -3.91 13.83 -0.35
C GLY A 258 -5.04 14.84 -0.33
N ASP A 259 -5.96 14.77 0.62
CA ASP A 259 -7.02 15.79 0.75
C ASP A 259 -6.72 16.73 1.95
N VAL A 260 -5.66 16.44 2.70
CA VAL A 260 -5.05 17.30 3.73
C VAL A 260 -3.64 17.70 3.29
N VAL A 261 -3.40 18.99 3.09
CA VAL A 261 -2.08 19.53 2.73
C VAL A 261 -1.62 20.53 3.78
N LEU A 262 -0.45 20.32 4.36
CA LEU A 262 0.28 21.31 5.16
C LEU A 262 1.25 22.05 4.24
N LEU A 263 0.91 23.28 3.85
CA LEU A 263 1.65 24.07 2.87
C LEU A 263 2.48 25.15 3.57
N LEU A 264 3.81 25.07 3.49
CA LEU A 264 4.69 26.16 3.94
C LEU A 264 4.60 27.35 2.97
N GLN A 265 4.52 28.57 3.50
CA GLN A 265 4.62 29.80 2.71
C GLN A 265 5.96 29.89 1.97
N ASP A 266 5.92 30.33 0.71
CA ASP A 266 7.10 30.54 -0.13
C ASP A 266 8.15 31.44 0.55
N ASN A 267 9.44 31.11 0.39
CA ASN A 267 10.60 31.88 0.89
C ASN A 267 10.65 32.07 2.43
N THR A 268 10.05 31.17 3.21
CA THR A 268 10.07 31.19 4.69
C THR A 268 11.37 30.60 5.28
N PHE A 269 11.78 29.41 4.81
CA PHE A 269 12.98 28.69 5.26
C PHE A 269 14.06 28.73 4.17
N THR A 270 14.85 29.79 4.13
CA THR A 270 15.78 30.09 3.02
C THR A 270 17.27 29.84 3.32
N ASN A 271 17.60 29.32 4.52
CA ASN A 271 18.98 29.10 4.96
C ASN A 271 19.34 27.59 5.04
N PRO A 272 19.95 26.98 4.00
CA PRO A 272 20.37 25.59 4.03
C PRO A 272 21.41 25.25 5.11
N ALA A 273 22.15 26.24 5.64
CA ALA A 273 23.08 26.03 6.74
C ALA A 273 22.41 25.97 8.13
N GLN A 274 21.12 26.32 8.22
CA GLN A 274 20.32 26.26 9.45
C GLN A 274 18.92 25.71 9.12
N PRO A 275 18.82 24.42 8.72
CA PRO A 275 17.59 23.89 8.14
C PRO A 275 16.47 23.72 9.19
N GLN A 276 15.23 24.03 8.80
CA GLN A 276 14.06 24.06 9.67
C GLN A 276 12.95 23.15 9.13
N ALA A 277 12.33 22.36 10.01
CA ALA A 277 11.23 21.47 9.62
C ALA A 277 9.90 22.23 9.54
N VAL A 278 9.05 21.90 8.54
CA VAL A 278 7.64 22.34 8.52
C VAL A 278 6.88 21.69 9.66
N LEU A 279 7.07 20.38 9.83
CA LEU A 279 6.52 19.60 10.92
C LEU A 279 7.67 19.05 11.78
N ASP A 280 7.89 19.64 12.97
CA ASP A 280 8.92 19.23 13.92
C ASP A 280 8.30 18.39 15.05
N ALA A 281 8.19 17.09 14.80
CA ALA A 281 7.69 16.08 15.75
C ALA A 281 8.82 15.52 16.65
N GLY A 282 9.75 16.40 17.07
CA GLY A 282 10.91 16.10 17.90
C GLY A 282 11.51 17.34 18.58
N TYR A 283 10.76 18.44 18.69
CA TYR A 283 11.33 19.75 18.98
C TYR A 283 11.71 19.91 20.46
N ASN A 284 12.99 20.16 20.72
CA ASN A 284 13.53 20.29 22.08
C ASN A 284 13.85 21.74 22.50
N GLY A 285 13.50 22.76 21.71
CA GLY A 285 13.80 24.17 22.02
C GLY A 285 15.26 24.58 21.80
N THR A 286 16.21 23.73 22.19
CA THR A 286 17.66 23.93 22.07
C THR A 286 18.31 22.73 21.40
N LEU A 287 18.97 22.95 20.26
CA LEU A 287 19.84 21.97 19.60
C LEU A 287 20.91 22.69 18.75
N PRO A 288 22.19 22.27 18.79
CA PRO A 288 22.82 21.43 19.81
C PRO A 288 23.05 22.21 21.14
N ASP A 289 23.67 21.56 22.13
CA ASP A 289 24.36 22.30 23.19
C ASP A 289 25.58 23.07 22.64
N ALA A 290 26.26 23.86 23.47
CA ALA A 290 27.43 24.64 23.06
C ALA A 290 28.63 23.79 22.56
N ASN A 291 28.57 22.46 22.69
CA ASN A 291 29.61 21.52 22.25
C ASN A 291 29.23 20.76 20.97
N GLY A 292 28.04 20.98 20.42
CA GLY A 292 27.56 20.24 19.24
C GLY A 292 26.84 18.93 19.56
N ASN A 293 26.55 18.62 20.82
CA ASN A 293 25.87 17.38 21.20
C ASN A 293 24.40 17.40 20.74
N ARG A 294 23.99 16.34 20.03
CA ARG A 294 22.59 16.08 19.66
C ARG A 294 21.79 15.65 20.90
N PHE A 295 20.46 15.69 20.80
CA PHE A 295 19.54 15.28 21.86
C PHE A 295 19.66 13.78 22.12
N ILE A 296 19.67 13.36 23.40
CA ILE A 296 19.95 11.99 23.86
C ILE A 296 18.88 11.53 24.87
N ARG A 297 17.66 11.21 24.40
CA ARG A 297 16.59 10.67 25.26
C ARG A 297 15.59 9.79 24.48
N ALA A 298 15.62 8.49 24.71
CA ALA A 298 14.65 7.50 24.21
C ALA A 298 13.23 7.60 24.83
N ASP A 299 12.91 8.64 25.61
CA ASP A 299 11.67 8.74 26.40
C ASP A 299 10.45 9.30 25.63
N TRP A 300 10.59 9.53 24.32
CA TRP A 300 9.50 9.96 23.44
C TRP A 300 8.78 8.74 22.86
N PHE A 301 7.88 8.15 23.62
CA PHE A 301 7.09 7.00 23.19
C PHE A 301 5.85 7.38 22.39
N ASN A 302 5.38 6.50 21.51
CA ASN A 302 4.02 6.48 20.96
C ASN A 302 3.51 7.75 20.26
N ASN A 303 4.37 8.38 19.45
CA ASN A 303 3.92 9.36 18.46
C ASN A 303 3.36 8.62 17.23
N ASN A 304 2.12 8.91 16.81
CA ASN A 304 1.53 8.37 15.58
C ASN A 304 1.03 9.48 14.65
N PHE A 305 1.71 9.63 13.53
CA PHE A 305 1.48 10.69 12.55
C PHE A 305 1.01 10.07 11.23
N GLY A 306 0.10 10.70 10.51
CA GLY A 306 -0.23 10.23 9.16
C GLY A 306 -1.48 10.78 8.50
N HIS A 307 -1.68 10.35 7.25
CA HIS A 307 -2.78 10.77 6.36
C HIS A 307 -2.77 12.28 6.10
N PHE A 308 -1.61 12.82 5.70
CA PHE A 308 -1.50 14.19 5.19
C PHE A 308 -0.32 14.33 4.22
N THR A 309 -0.33 15.38 3.40
CA THR A 309 0.78 15.85 2.61
C THR A 309 1.48 17.02 3.31
N VAL A 310 2.81 17.09 3.21
CA VAL A 310 3.60 18.28 3.55
C VAL A 310 4.23 18.82 2.28
N ASP A 311 3.82 20.02 1.87
CA ASP A 311 4.43 20.75 0.76
C ASP A 311 5.27 21.90 1.34
N ILE A 312 6.55 21.96 0.97
CA ILE A 312 7.44 23.03 1.44
C ILE A 312 7.32 24.33 0.65
N GLY A 313 6.46 24.43 -0.37
CA GLY A 313 6.35 25.61 -1.23
C GLY A 313 7.63 25.89 -2.03
N ASN A 314 7.76 27.11 -2.55
CA ASN A 314 8.88 27.54 -3.41
C ASN A 314 9.88 28.43 -2.67
N GLY A 315 11.14 28.42 -3.10
CA GLY A 315 12.24 29.22 -2.54
C GLY A 315 12.72 28.75 -1.16
N ASN A 316 12.17 27.64 -0.65
CA ASN A 316 12.40 27.14 0.70
C ASN A 316 13.64 26.22 0.79
N THR A 317 14.78 26.76 0.33
CA THR A 317 16.10 26.09 0.22
C THR A 317 16.70 25.59 1.54
N GLY A 318 16.16 26.03 2.68
CA GLY A 318 16.50 25.59 4.03
C GLY A 318 15.40 24.75 4.70
N ALA A 319 14.37 24.33 3.98
CA ALA A 319 13.31 23.51 4.56
C ALA A 319 13.73 22.04 4.71
N ILE A 320 13.25 21.48 5.82
CA ILE A 320 13.01 20.06 6.01
C ILE A 320 11.49 19.88 5.94
N GLY A 321 10.99 18.83 5.27
CA GLY A 321 9.55 18.57 5.24
C GLY A 321 9.04 18.14 6.62
N VAL A 322 9.40 16.93 7.02
CA VAL A 322 9.06 16.36 8.33
C VAL A 322 10.32 15.99 9.09
N ARG A 323 10.38 16.34 10.36
CA ARG A 323 11.30 15.76 11.33
C ARG A 323 10.48 14.91 12.30
N PHE A 324 10.80 13.62 12.41
CA PHE A 324 9.97 12.68 13.17
C PHE A 324 10.76 11.90 14.21
N TYR A 325 10.23 11.82 15.43
CA TYR A 325 10.87 11.13 16.55
C TYR A 325 9.86 10.28 17.35
N SER A 326 10.15 9.00 17.56
CA SER A 326 9.35 8.10 18.42
C SER A 326 10.13 6.85 18.87
N ASN A 327 9.70 6.25 19.98
CA ASN A 327 10.32 5.09 20.64
C ASN A 327 9.25 4.05 21.05
N ASN A 328 9.68 2.79 21.26
CA ASN A 328 8.90 1.60 21.65
C ASN A 328 7.73 1.22 20.72
N VAL A 329 6.69 2.03 20.69
CA VAL A 329 5.56 1.98 19.76
C VAL A 329 5.52 3.35 19.10
N GLY A 330 5.25 3.43 17.81
CA GLY A 330 4.98 4.71 17.15
C GLY A 330 5.21 4.63 15.66
N ALA A 331 4.73 5.63 14.92
CA ALA A 331 4.79 5.57 13.48
C ALA A 331 4.56 6.90 12.77
N ILE A 332 5.07 6.96 11.54
CA ILE A 332 4.63 7.89 10.51
C ILE A 332 4.07 7.05 9.34
N ARG A 333 2.80 7.27 8.96
CA ARG A 333 2.12 6.42 7.96
C ARG A 333 1.27 7.21 6.96
N ASN A 334 1.31 6.86 5.68
CA ASN A 334 0.52 7.52 4.63
C ASN A 334 0.83 9.04 4.62
N VAL A 335 2.08 9.39 4.33
CA VAL A 335 2.55 10.78 4.28
C VAL A 335 3.34 11.02 3.01
N THR A 336 2.89 12.00 2.23
CA THR A 336 3.64 12.56 1.11
C THR A 336 4.39 13.80 1.57
N VAL A 337 5.65 13.95 1.16
CA VAL A 337 6.49 15.13 1.43
C VAL A 337 7.05 15.65 0.10
N THR A 338 6.71 16.87 -0.28
CA THR A 338 7.03 17.41 -1.62
C THR A 338 7.63 18.82 -1.56
N SER A 339 8.27 19.18 -2.67
CA SER A 339 9.01 20.42 -2.93
C SER A 339 8.90 20.71 -4.42
N ASN A 340 8.08 21.69 -4.80
CA ASN A 340 7.75 21.93 -6.21
C ASN A 340 8.92 22.49 -7.04
N ASP A 341 9.89 23.16 -6.42
CA ASP A 341 11.09 23.73 -7.05
C ASP A 341 12.39 22.94 -6.80
N TRP A 342 12.25 21.80 -6.11
CA TRP A 342 13.31 20.88 -5.66
C TRP A 342 14.37 21.52 -4.73
N SER A 343 14.01 22.59 -4.02
CA SER A 343 14.94 23.36 -3.19
C SER A 343 15.26 22.73 -1.83
N GLY A 344 14.38 21.90 -1.29
CA GLY A 344 14.44 21.40 0.09
C GLY A 344 15.69 20.58 0.46
N VAL A 345 16.12 20.69 1.71
CA VAL A 345 17.32 20.01 2.23
C VAL A 345 17.06 18.54 2.54
N THR A 346 16.03 18.24 3.34
CA THR A 346 15.67 16.86 3.71
C THR A 346 14.16 16.64 3.73
N GLY A 347 13.68 15.59 3.08
CA GLY A 347 12.25 15.25 3.12
C GLY A 347 11.81 14.78 4.51
N LEU A 348 12.43 13.69 4.99
CA LEU A 348 12.18 13.09 6.29
C LEU A 348 13.49 13.01 7.11
N ASP A 349 13.62 13.89 8.10
CA ASP A 349 14.76 13.95 9.03
C ASP A 349 14.48 13.02 10.24
N LEU A 350 15.19 11.89 10.27
CA LEU A 350 15.17 10.92 11.37
C LEU A 350 16.48 10.91 12.17
N GLY A 351 17.49 11.67 11.73
CA GLY A 351 18.85 11.67 12.28
C GLY A 351 19.19 12.87 13.18
N TYR A 352 18.32 13.88 13.26
CA TYR A 352 18.51 15.09 14.07
C TYR A 352 18.85 14.84 15.54
N ALA A 353 18.17 13.87 16.14
CA ALA A 353 18.32 13.46 17.53
C ALA A 353 18.83 12.01 17.58
N ASP A 354 19.70 11.71 18.54
CA ASP A 354 20.11 10.33 18.80
C ASP A 354 18.97 9.58 19.53
N GLN A 355 19.05 8.25 19.60
CA GLN A 355 18.02 7.39 20.20
C GLN A 355 16.65 7.43 19.51
N ASN A 356 16.57 7.81 18.22
CA ASN A 356 15.32 7.70 17.47
C ASN A 356 15.00 6.23 17.10
N GLY A 357 13.77 5.78 17.33
CA GLY A 357 13.33 4.38 17.15
C GLY A 357 13.21 3.60 18.48
N PRO A 358 12.60 2.40 18.50
CA PRO A 358 11.94 1.75 17.38
C PRO A 358 10.60 2.37 17.05
N PHE A 359 10.35 2.58 15.76
CA PHE A 359 9.06 3.03 15.22
C PHE A 359 8.91 2.53 13.76
N LEU A 360 7.68 2.59 13.22
CA LEU A 360 7.36 2.20 11.85
C LEU A 360 7.14 3.42 10.95
N ALA A 361 8.00 3.63 9.96
CA ALA A 361 7.68 4.45 8.80
C ALA A 361 7.03 3.56 7.73
N SER A 362 5.84 3.90 7.24
CA SER A 362 5.22 3.10 6.17
C SER A 362 4.33 3.88 5.22
N LYS A 363 4.35 3.57 3.91
CA LYS A 363 3.62 4.35 2.90
C LYS A 363 4.02 5.82 2.95
N ILE A 364 5.30 6.06 2.69
CA ILE A 364 5.89 7.39 2.69
C ILE A 364 6.34 7.72 1.26
N SER A 365 5.91 8.87 0.75
CA SER A 365 6.35 9.40 -0.53
C SER A 365 7.20 10.65 -0.33
N ILE A 366 8.35 10.76 -1.03
CA ILE A 366 9.20 11.96 -0.95
C ILE A 366 9.67 12.38 -2.35
N GLU A 367 9.49 13.67 -2.67
CA GLU A 367 9.85 14.29 -3.95
C GLU A 367 10.58 15.63 -3.78
N GLY A 368 11.62 15.89 -4.58
CA GLY A 368 12.22 17.23 -4.69
C GLY A 368 13.12 17.69 -3.52
N PHE A 369 13.85 16.79 -2.87
CA PHE A 369 14.83 17.16 -1.83
C PHE A 369 16.26 16.71 -2.20
N GLN A 370 17.27 17.38 -1.64
CA GLN A 370 18.68 17.02 -1.79
C GLN A 370 18.97 15.63 -1.18
N THR A 371 18.49 15.41 0.06
CA THR A 371 18.42 14.08 0.71
C THR A 371 16.97 13.74 0.98
N TRP A 372 16.47 12.55 0.65
CA TRP A 372 15.08 12.22 0.99
C TRP A 372 14.92 11.82 2.44
N ILE A 373 15.72 10.86 2.92
CA ILE A 373 15.66 10.37 4.31
C ILE A 373 17.06 10.41 4.91
N ASP A 374 17.27 11.22 5.96
CA ASP A 374 18.50 11.17 6.76
C ASP A 374 18.26 10.37 8.04
N CYS A 375 18.95 9.24 8.17
CA CYS A 375 18.95 8.38 9.35
C CYS A 375 20.29 8.54 10.09
N GLY A 376 20.22 8.73 11.40
CA GLY A 376 21.40 8.93 12.25
C GLY A 376 21.11 8.65 13.71
N GLY A 377 22.17 8.67 14.52
CA GLY A 377 22.14 8.07 15.86
C GLY A 377 22.48 6.58 15.81
N PHE A 378 22.86 6.02 16.95
CA PHE A 378 23.51 4.71 17.04
C PHE A 378 22.76 3.70 17.92
N VAL A 379 21.66 4.14 18.55
CA VAL A 379 21.14 3.51 19.76
C VAL A 379 19.94 2.60 19.51
N ASN A 380 19.18 2.85 18.45
CA ASN A 380 17.85 2.27 18.20
C ASN A 380 17.72 1.75 16.75
N SER A 381 16.51 1.31 16.37
CA SER A 381 16.24 0.71 15.06
C SER A 381 15.09 1.37 14.33
N LEU A 382 15.08 1.34 13.00
CA LEU A 382 14.04 1.91 12.16
C LEU A 382 13.45 0.82 11.26
N VAL A 383 12.11 0.77 11.17
CA VAL A 383 11.41 -0.08 10.21
C VAL A 383 10.75 0.79 9.15
N MET A 384 11.04 0.48 7.90
CA MET A 384 10.55 1.18 6.71
C MET A 384 9.84 0.17 5.80
N GLU A 385 8.56 0.37 5.51
CA GLU A 385 7.81 -0.47 4.57
C GLU A 385 7.02 0.37 3.59
N ASP A 386 7.17 0.13 2.28
CA ASP A 386 6.45 0.87 1.23
C ASP A 386 6.89 2.35 1.20
N ILE A 387 8.16 2.57 0.82
CA ILE A 387 8.78 3.90 0.77
C ILE A 387 9.07 4.24 -0.69
N SER A 388 8.51 5.36 -1.15
CA SER A 388 8.49 5.77 -2.55
C SER A 388 9.25 7.10 -2.69
N LEU A 389 10.26 7.13 -3.57
CA LEU A 389 11.39 8.05 -3.49
C LEU A 389 11.80 8.58 -4.89
N PHE A 390 11.62 9.89 -5.19
CA PHE A 390 11.67 10.42 -6.57
C PHE A 390 12.15 11.88 -6.77
N ASP A 391 12.82 12.14 -7.90
CA ASP A 391 13.27 13.46 -8.35
C ASP A 391 14.39 14.14 -7.53
N GLN A 392 15.51 13.41 -7.30
CA GLN A 392 16.69 13.86 -6.53
C GLN A 392 17.54 14.93 -7.21
N ALA A 393 18.15 15.74 -6.35
CA ALA A 393 19.41 16.42 -6.64
C ALA A 393 20.68 15.70 -6.09
N THR A 394 20.63 14.80 -5.08
CA THR A 394 21.88 14.22 -4.51
C THR A 394 21.82 12.80 -3.91
N LEU A 395 20.87 12.46 -3.03
CA LEU A 395 20.89 11.18 -2.28
C LEU A 395 19.50 10.73 -1.80
N GLY A 396 19.24 9.42 -1.79
CA GLY A 396 17.96 8.88 -1.33
C GLY A 396 17.91 8.72 0.18
N ILE A 397 18.27 7.53 0.66
CA ILE A 397 18.39 7.21 2.07
C ILE A 397 19.87 7.32 2.47
N LYS A 398 20.16 8.20 3.41
CA LYS A 398 21.43 8.29 4.10
C LYS A 398 21.33 7.55 5.43
N ASN A 399 22.17 6.55 5.66
CA ASN A 399 22.30 5.94 6.99
C ASN A 399 23.67 6.26 7.59
N SER A 400 23.66 6.88 8.76
CA SER A 400 24.83 7.40 9.48
C SER A 400 24.98 6.77 10.88
N GLY A 401 24.37 5.61 11.13
CA GLY A 401 24.53 4.86 12.38
C GLY A 401 23.39 3.92 12.77
N GLN A 402 22.22 4.03 12.16
CA GLN A 402 21.01 3.31 12.61
C GLN A 402 21.00 1.84 12.16
N CYS A 403 20.23 1.03 12.88
CA CYS A 403 19.82 -0.30 12.40
C CYS A 403 18.51 -0.18 11.62
N VAL A 404 18.56 -0.25 10.29
CA VAL A 404 17.42 0.04 9.40
C VAL A 404 16.94 -1.23 8.69
N SER A 405 15.66 -1.54 8.80
CA SER A 405 14.99 -2.65 8.11
C SER A 405 14.03 -2.09 7.07
N ILE A 406 14.30 -2.30 5.79
CA ILE A 406 13.60 -1.68 4.65
C ILE A 406 12.95 -2.77 3.80
N ARG A 407 11.65 -2.65 3.54
CA ARG A 407 10.89 -3.48 2.60
C ARG A 407 10.13 -2.59 1.61
N LYS A 408 10.01 -3.00 0.34
CA LYS A 408 9.35 -2.20 -0.72
C LYS A 408 9.87 -0.76 -0.78
N LEU A 409 11.19 -0.60 -0.88
CA LEU A 409 11.75 0.65 -1.36
C LEU A 409 11.50 0.73 -2.86
N PHE A 410 10.83 1.79 -3.31
CA PHE A 410 10.69 2.15 -4.71
C PHE A 410 11.44 3.48 -4.94
N SER A 411 12.55 3.44 -5.66
CA SER A 411 13.40 4.62 -5.89
C SER A 411 13.65 4.83 -7.38
N VAL A 412 13.31 6.00 -7.91
CA VAL A 412 13.69 6.40 -9.27
C VAL A 412 14.57 7.64 -9.18
N SER A 413 15.86 7.45 -9.45
CA SER A 413 16.88 8.51 -9.42
C SER A 413 18.16 8.14 -10.15
N ASN A 414 18.75 9.10 -10.86
CA ASN A 414 20.11 8.97 -11.40
C ASN A 414 21.21 8.96 -10.32
N ALA A 415 20.90 9.34 -9.08
CA ALA A 415 21.81 9.35 -7.94
C ALA A 415 21.65 8.10 -7.03
N THR A 416 22.53 7.95 -6.04
CA THR A 416 22.53 6.80 -5.13
C THR A 416 21.23 6.74 -4.32
N ALA A 417 20.53 5.60 -4.38
CA ALA A 417 19.27 5.39 -3.66
C ALA A 417 19.48 5.12 -2.16
N LEU A 418 20.57 4.44 -1.80
CA LEU A 418 20.92 4.12 -0.41
C LEU A 418 22.44 4.24 -0.18
N ASN A 419 22.84 5.08 0.78
CA ASN A 419 24.22 5.16 1.25
C ASN A 419 24.28 4.79 2.74
N ASN A 420 24.69 3.54 3.01
CA ASN A 420 25.03 3.09 4.36
C ASN A 420 26.48 3.47 4.67
N THR A 421 26.66 4.59 5.38
CA THR A 421 27.99 5.09 5.81
C THR A 421 28.48 4.33 7.03
N ILE A 422 27.58 4.03 7.96
CA ILE A 422 27.75 3.16 9.13
C ILE A 422 26.35 2.79 9.63
N GLY A 423 26.23 1.64 10.27
CA GLY A 423 24.96 1.04 10.68
C GLY A 423 24.68 -0.27 9.93
N HIS A 424 23.58 -0.91 10.35
CA HIS A 424 23.13 -2.18 9.80
C HIS A 424 21.90 -1.97 8.93
N VAL A 425 21.92 -2.51 7.70
CA VAL A 425 20.79 -2.42 6.79
C VAL A 425 20.33 -3.81 6.35
N THR A 426 19.03 -4.07 6.51
CA THR A 426 18.31 -5.12 5.77
C THR A 426 17.45 -4.44 4.70
N LEU A 427 17.58 -4.83 3.43
CA LEU A 427 16.81 -4.29 2.29
C LEU A 427 16.15 -5.40 1.47
N ILE A 428 14.83 -5.48 1.46
CA ILE A 428 14.11 -6.59 0.80
C ILE A 428 12.95 -6.15 -0.10
N ASP A 429 12.59 -7.01 -1.06
CA ASP A 429 11.42 -6.87 -1.94
C ASP A 429 11.30 -5.45 -2.56
N SER A 430 12.39 -4.94 -3.14
CA SER A 430 12.55 -3.51 -3.50
C SER A 430 12.93 -3.28 -4.97
N ASN A 431 12.67 -2.08 -5.50
CA ASN A 431 12.93 -1.68 -6.88
C ASN A 431 13.64 -0.32 -6.93
N ILE A 432 14.77 -0.25 -7.64
CA ILE A 432 15.63 0.95 -7.74
C ILE A 432 16.04 1.13 -9.20
N SER A 433 15.78 2.29 -9.82
CA SER A 433 16.18 2.57 -11.21
C SER A 433 16.65 4.03 -11.41
N PRO A 434 17.41 4.33 -12.48
CA PRO A 434 17.61 5.70 -12.94
C PRO A 434 16.33 6.28 -13.61
N TYR A 435 16.36 7.55 -14.02
CA TYR A 435 15.35 8.15 -14.91
C TYR A 435 15.58 7.81 -16.39
N GLU A 436 16.85 7.71 -16.82
CA GLU A 436 17.21 7.75 -18.26
C GLU A 436 17.25 6.38 -18.96
N GLU A 437 16.94 6.38 -20.26
CA GLU A 437 16.31 5.26 -20.99
C GLU A 437 17.11 4.60 -22.12
N ASP A 438 18.34 5.03 -22.42
CA ASP A 438 19.13 4.32 -23.43
C ASP A 438 19.42 2.90 -22.95
N LEU A 439 19.03 1.88 -23.75
CA LEU A 439 19.23 0.45 -23.45
C LEU A 439 20.72 0.07 -23.23
N ASP A 440 21.64 0.93 -23.67
CA ASP A 440 23.09 0.81 -23.51
C ASP A 440 23.69 1.75 -22.43
N TRP A 441 22.91 2.69 -21.86
CA TRP A 441 23.39 3.59 -20.82
C TRP A 441 23.24 2.96 -19.43
N GLN A 442 24.24 3.19 -18.58
CA GLN A 442 24.22 2.77 -17.19
C GLN A 442 24.70 3.94 -16.32
N SER A 443 23.98 4.21 -15.24
CA SER A 443 24.40 5.24 -14.28
C SER A 443 25.80 4.90 -13.73
N PRO A 444 26.75 5.85 -13.74
CA PRO A 444 28.13 5.63 -13.30
C PRO A 444 28.29 5.68 -11.77
N VAL A 445 27.27 6.15 -11.03
CA VAL A 445 27.26 6.07 -9.57
C VAL A 445 26.68 4.73 -9.12
N PRO A 446 27.09 4.18 -7.95
CA PRO A 446 26.44 2.99 -7.42
C PRO A 446 25.00 3.29 -6.96
N ALA A 447 24.07 2.38 -7.25
CA ALA A 447 22.70 2.49 -6.74
C ALA A 447 22.66 2.39 -5.21
N ILE A 448 23.46 1.47 -4.67
CA ILE A 448 23.67 1.27 -3.23
C ILE A 448 25.16 1.38 -2.93
N ILE A 449 25.50 2.15 -1.91
CA ILE A 449 26.84 2.20 -1.30
C ILE A 449 26.72 1.61 0.10
N ASN A 450 27.52 0.59 0.41
CA ASN A 450 27.63 0.01 1.75
C ASN A 450 29.08 0.05 2.26
N ASN A 451 29.28 0.74 3.38
CA ASN A 451 30.56 0.83 4.09
C ASN A 451 30.59 0.00 5.40
N GLU A 452 29.50 -0.70 5.75
CA GLU A 452 29.46 -1.57 6.93
C GLU A 452 28.63 -2.85 6.70
N THR A 453 27.45 -3.03 7.32
CA THR A 453 26.66 -4.26 7.18
C THR A 453 25.40 -4.08 6.34
N LEU A 454 25.27 -4.91 5.31
CA LEU A 454 24.11 -4.99 4.43
C LEU A 454 23.71 -6.45 4.21
N PHE A 455 22.42 -6.73 4.38
CA PHE A 455 21.72 -7.90 3.86
C PHE A 455 20.64 -7.41 2.88
N ALA A 456 20.63 -7.96 1.67
CA ALA A 456 19.59 -7.65 0.69
C ALA A 456 19.01 -8.92 0.05
N ARG A 457 17.72 -8.90 -0.31
CA ARG A 457 17.00 -10.04 -0.90
C ARG A 457 15.85 -9.57 -1.79
N ASN A 458 15.66 -10.20 -2.95
CA ASN A 458 14.61 -9.85 -3.92
C ASN A 458 14.63 -8.35 -4.32
N VAL A 459 15.80 -7.78 -4.64
CA VAL A 459 15.93 -6.36 -5.03
C VAL A 459 16.21 -6.25 -6.53
N SER A 460 15.39 -5.47 -7.25
CA SER A 460 15.61 -5.15 -8.67
C SER A 460 16.35 -3.82 -8.79
N ILE A 461 17.46 -3.80 -9.53
CA ILE A 461 18.31 -2.61 -9.72
C ILE A 461 18.75 -2.47 -11.20
N PRO A 462 17.82 -2.30 -12.16
CA PRO A 462 18.17 -2.05 -13.57
C PRO A 462 18.84 -0.68 -13.76
N GLY A 463 19.64 -0.54 -14.83
CA GLY A 463 20.19 0.74 -15.27
C GLY A 463 21.39 1.30 -14.50
N PHE A 464 21.94 0.58 -13.51
CA PHE A 464 23.15 0.99 -12.78
C PHE A 464 24.35 0.11 -13.11
N SER A 465 25.50 0.73 -13.38
CA SER A 465 26.75 0.00 -13.70
C SER A 465 27.33 -0.75 -12.50
N THR A 466 27.07 -0.24 -11.29
CA THR A 466 27.31 -0.93 -10.02
C THR A 466 26.02 -0.90 -9.23
N THR A 467 25.40 -2.06 -9.02
CA THR A 467 24.14 -2.15 -8.27
C THR A 467 24.37 -2.09 -6.77
N ILE A 468 25.46 -2.69 -6.28
CA ILE A 468 25.94 -2.54 -4.90
C ILE A 468 27.45 -2.35 -4.91
N ARG A 469 27.93 -1.17 -4.46
CA ARG A 469 29.33 -0.98 -4.08
C ARG A 469 29.47 -1.36 -2.60
N ASN A 470 30.31 -2.34 -2.31
CA ASN A 470 30.48 -2.91 -0.99
C ASN A 470 31.93 -2.73 -0.53
N ASP A 471 32.15 -1.65 0.22
CA ASP A 471 33.48 -1.20 0.64
C ASP A 471 33.94 -1.90 1.95
N TYR A 472 33.10 -2.76 2.55
CA TYR A 472 33.40 -3.48 3.80
C TYR A 472 32.82 -4.91 3.84
N GLY A 473 33.40 -5.78 4.67
CA GLY A 473 32.93 -7.15 4.92
C GLY A 473 33.44 -8.24 3.97
N GLY A 474 34.06 -7.87 2.85
CA GLY A 474 34.80 -8.77 1.97
C GLY A 474 34.00 -9.46 0.86
N THR A 475 32.67 -9.31 0.81
CA THR A 475 31.90 -9.66 -0.39
C THR A 475 32.19 -8.65 -1.52
N PRO A 476 32.52 -9.07 -2.76
CA PRO A 476 32.74 -8.15 -3.87
C PRO A 476 31.51 -7.31 -4.26
N ASN A 477 31.74 -6.24 -5.01
CA ASN A 477 30.68 -5.41 -5.61
C ASN A 477 29.73 -6.25 -6.48
N ALA A 478 28.44 -5.88 -6.48
CA ALA A 478 27.43 -6.46 -7.35
C ALA A 478 27.11 -5.56 -8.55
N THR A 479 26.90 -6.19 -9.71
CA THR A 479 26.54 -5.53 -10.99
C THR A 479 25.27 -6.11 -11.62
N ASN A 480 24.67 -7.14 -11.02
CA ASN A 480 23.47 -7.79 -11.55
C ASN A 480 22.24 -6.91 -11.31
N ALA A 481 21.47 -6.65 -12.37
CA ALA A 481 20.22 -5.89 -12.32
C ALA A 481 19.09 -6.55 -11.49
N SER A 482 19.30 -7.79 -11.03
CA SER A 482 18.43 -8.46 -10.06
C SER A 482 19.27 -9.15 -9.00
N ILE A 483 19.04 -8.79 -7.75
CA ILE A 483 19.70 -9.30 -6.55
C ILE A 483 18.74 -10.26 -5.85
N SER A 484 18.88 -11.56 -6.11
CA SER A 484 18.15 -12.59 -5.38
C SER A 484 18.55 -12.61 -3.91
N GLN A 485 19.85 -12.54 -3.62
CA GLN A 485 20.40 -12.27 -2.29
C GLN A 485 21.78 -11.60 -2.40
N PHE A 486 22.07 -10.66 -1.50
CA PHE A 486 23.40 -10.11 -1.25
C PHE A 486 23.65 -10.05 0.26
N VAL A 487 24.88 -10.33 0.70
CA VAL A 487 25.31 -10.16 2.10
C VAL A 487 26.71 -9.56 2.05
N SER A 488 26.95 -8.45 2.75
CA SER A 488 28.25 -7.76 2.71
C SER A 488 29.43 -8.57 3.28
N HIS A 489 29.12 -9.60 4.07
CA HIS A 489 30.06 -10.52 4.72
C HIS A 489 29.74 -11.99 4.35
N PRO A 490 30.67 -12.94 4.57
CA PRO A 490 30.38 -14.36 4.45
C PRO A 490 29.20 -14.81 5.32
N VAL A 491 28.27 -15.58 4.73
CA VAL A 491 27.10 -16.12 5.44
C VAL A 491 27.53 -17.13 6.50
N ILE A 492 27.05 -16.95 7.74
CA ILE A 492 27.42 -17.84 8.85
C ILE A 492 26.47 -19.04 8.90
N GLN A 493 27.03 -20.25 9.03
CA GLN A 493 26.28 -21.49 9.28
C GLN A 493 27.05 -22.37 10.26
N LEU A 494 26.35 -23.06 11.19
CA LEU A 494 27.00 -24.03 12.08
C LEU A 494 26.91 -25.46 11.54
N PHE A 495 25.77 -25.87 10.96
CA PHE A 495 25.60 -27.20 10.34
C PHE A 495 25.66 -27.20 8.80
N GLY A 496 25.40 -26.07 8.15
CA GLY A 496 25.73 -25.81 6.74
C GLY A 496 25.05 -26.71 5.71
N ASN A 497 23.87 -26.32 5.22
CA ASN A 497 23.22 -27.01 4.08
C ASN A 497 22.54 -26.09 3.05
N ARG A 498 22.53 -24.77 3.27
CA ARG A 498 21.88 -23.74 2.42
C ARG A 498 22.45 -22.37 2.76
N PRO A 499 23.22 -21.70 1.88
CA PRO A 499 23.81 -20.38 2.16
C PRO A 499 22.86 -19.19 1.92
N THR A 500 21.55 -19.44 1.85
CA THR A 500 20.52 -18.41 1.61
C THR A 500 19.51 -18.38 2.74
N SER A 501 19.10 -17.17 3.14
CA SER A 501 18.01 -16.93 4.08
C SER A 501 16.77 -17.75 3.72
N LEU A 502 15.93 -18.09 4.71
CA LEU A 502 14.80 -19.00 4.52
C LEU A 502 13.82 -18.52 3.44
N ASN A 503 13.69 -17.20 3.26
CA ASN A 503 12.75 -16.57 2.33
C ASN A 503 11.32 -17.00 2.64
N LEU A 504 10.95 -16.90 3.92
CA LEU A 504 9.59 -17.20 4.38
C LEU A 504 8.62 -16.15 3.79
N PRO A 505 7.39 -16.53 3.40
CA PRO A 505 6.42 -15.58 2.86
C PRO A 505 6.09 -14.48 3.87
N ILE A 506 6.23 -13.22 3.46
CA ILE A 506 5.76 -12.06 4.24
C ILE A 506 4.34 -11.75 3.77
N SER A 507 3.36 -11.94 4.64
CA SER A 507 1.99 -11.52 4.35
C SER A 507 1.82 -10.04 4.71
N GLU A 508 1.18 -9.30 3.83
CA GLU A 508 0.65 -7.97 4.14
C GLU A 508 -0.33 -8.09 5.32
N THR A 509 -0.36 -7.08 6.21
CA THR A 509 -1.41 -7.00 7.22
C THR A 509 -2.73 -6.81 6.44
N PRO A 510 -3.82 -7.50 6.79
CA PRO A 510 -5.11 -7.23 6.18
C PRO A 510 -5.50 -5.74 6.34
N ASP A 511 -6.50 -5.27 5.61
CA ASP A 511 -7.09 -3.97 5.91
C ASP A 511 -8.05 -4.07 7.10
N ALA A 512 -8.16 -2.97 7.86
CA ALA A 512 -9.10 -2.88 8.97
C ALA A 512 -10.55 -2.88 8.43
N PRO A 513 -11.53 -3.47 9.14
CA PRO A 513 -12.92 -3.48 8.69
C PRO A 513 -13.45 -2.06 8.46
N ALA A 514 -13.85 -1.78 7.21
CA ALA A 514 -14.43 -0.51 6.76
C ALA A 514 -15.91 -0.37 7.18
N ASP A 515 -16.18 -0.55 8.47
CA ASP A 515 -17.49 -0.36 9.07
C ASP A 515 -17.78 1.16 9.12
N PRO A 516 -18.98 1.63 8.70
CA PRO A 516 -19.35 3.04 8.82
C PRO A 516 -19.25 3.53 10.29
N PRO A 517 -18.76 4.75 10.57
CA PRO A 517 -18.58 5.23 11.95
C PRO A 517 -19.89 5.34 12.74
N SER A 518 -21.03 5.48 12.04
CA SER A 518 -22.38 5.39 12.60
C SER A 518 -22.71 4.04 13.23
N ASP A 519 -22.02 2.98 12.81
CA ASP A 519 -22.29 1.59 13.18
C ASP A 519 -21.32 1.12 14.30
N TRP A 520 -20.39 1.98 14.71
CA TRP A 520 -19.43 1.69 15.77
C TRP A 520 -20.10 1.91 17.13
N VAL A 521 -19.90 0.98 18.06
CA VAL A 521 -20.54 1.04 19.37
C VAL A 521 -19.59 1.63 20.42
N ASN A 522 -20.03 2.74 21.03
CA ASN A 522 -19.33 3.38 22.14
C ASN A 522 -19.50 2.54 23.42
N ILE A 523 -18.41 2.14 24.06
CA ILE A 523 -18.48 1.43 25.34
C ILE A 523 -19.15 2.26 26.46
N ARG A 524 -19.14 3.59 26.36
CA ARG A 524 -19.65 4.49 27.42
C ARG A 524 -21.15 4.31 27.66
N ASP A 525 -21.91 4.06 26.61
CA ASP A 525 -23.37 3.84 26.66
C ASP A 525 -23.75 2.56 27.42
N TYR A 526 -22.77 1.67 27.63
CA TYR A 526 -22.96 0.39 28.29
C TYR A 526 -22.46 0.38 29.72
N ARG A 527 -21.80 1.45 30.22
CA ARG A 527 -21.40 1.59 31.63
C ARG A 527 -22.62 1.72 32.54
N ARG A 528 -22.56 1.12 33.73
CA ARG A 528 -23.60 1.15 34.77
C ARG A 528 -22.99 1.48 36.12
N THR A 529 -23.78 2.12 36.99
CA THR A 529 -23.36 2.56 38.34
C THR A 529 -22.86 1.43 39.26
N LEU A 530 -23.16 0.17 38.94
CA LEU A 530 -22.78 -1.02 39.71
C LEU A 530 -21.59 -1.80 39.10
N ASP A 531 -21.03 -1.34 37.97
CA ASP A 531 -19.85 -1.99 37.38
C ASP A 531 -18.62 -1.72 38.26
N VAL A 532 -17.84 -2.77 38.56
CA VAL A 532 -16.57 -2.67 39.31
C VAL A 532 -15.40 -2.26 38.40
N GLY A 533 -15.50 -2.63 37.12
CA GLY A 533 -14.60 -2.26 36.04
C GLY A 533 -15.33 -2.31 34.70
N ASP A 534 -14.65 -1.92 33.63
CA ASP A 534 -15.19 -1.77 32.29
C ASP A 534 -15.56 -3.08 31.60
N ALA A 535 -15.04 -4.21 32.05
CA ALA A 535 -15.18 -5.49 31.36
C ALA A 535 -16.66 -5.91 31.16
N ASP A 536 -17.54 -5.64 32.13
CA ASP A 536 -18.97 -5.92 31.98
C ASP A 536 -19.65 -4.98 30.98
N ALA A 537 -19.21 -3.71 30.88
CA ALA A 537 -19.73 -2.76 29.88
C ALA A 537 -19.30 -3.18 28.47
N VAL A 538 -18.03 -3.54 28.29
CA VAL A 538 -17.52 -4.04 27.01
C VAL A 538 -18.19 -5.35 26.60
N GLN A 539 -18.41 -6.28 27.54
CA GLN A 539 -19.09 -7.54 27.23
C GLN A 539 -20.55 -7.30 26.79
N ARG A 540 -21.25 -6.37 27.44
CA ARG A 540 -22.61 -5.95 27.02
C ARG A 540 -22.62 -5.32 25.64
N ALA A 541 -21.61 -4.50 25.30
CA ALA A 541 -21.47 -3.92 23.97
C ALA A 541 -21.26 -5.00 22.88
N ILE A 542 -20.41 -6.00 23.13
CA ILE A 542 -20.21 -7.17 22.25
C ILE A 542 -21.53 -7.93 22.05
N ASP A 543 -22.25 -8.19 23.13
CA ASP A 543 -23.47 -9.00 23.11
C ASP A 543 -24.67 -8.32 22.41
N THR A 544 -24.55 -7.05 21.99
CA THR A 544 -25.53 -6.40 21.10
C THR A 544 -25.48 -6.88 19.65
N GLY A 545 -24.37 -7.50 19.24
CA GLY A 545 -24.09 -7.79 17.83
C GLY A 545 -23.31 -6.69 17.09
N ALA A 546 -22.70 -5.75 17.81
CA ALA A 546 -21.76 -4.77 17.25
C ALA A 546 -20.61 -5.42 16.46
N THR A 547 -20.32 -4.92 15.25
CA THR A 547 -19.17 -5.37 14.45
C THR A 547 -17.88 -4.67 14.87
N THR A 548 -17.96 -3.36 15.16
CA THR A 548 -16.88 -2.53 15.69
C THR A 548 -17.27 -1.92 17.04
N ILE A 549 -16.35 -1.98 18.01
CA ILE A 549 -16.50 -1.37 19.34
C ILE A 549 -15.33 -0.42 19.54
N TYR A 550 -15.58 0.76 20.12
CA TYR A 550 -14.52 1.74 20.39
C TYR A 550 -14.55 2.35 21.78
N PHE A 551 -13.37 2.78 22.20
CA PHE A 551 -13.07 3.32 23.52
C PHE A 551 -12.64 4.78 23.36
N PRO A 552 -13.48 5.78 23.67
CA PRO A 552 -13.12 7.18 23.43
C PRO A 552 -12.02 7.69 24.36
N SER A 553 -11.07 8.45 23.84
CA SER A 553 -9.82 8.87 24.52
C SER A 553 -10.00 9.77 25.75
N GLN A 554 -11.05 10.60 25.77
CA GLN A 554 -11.22 11.73 26.70
C GLN A 554 -11.41 11.41 28.21
N GLN A 555 -11.27 10.16 28.67
CA GLN A 555 -11.63 9.81 30.06
C GLN A 555 -10.64 8.91 30.81
N GLY A 556 -9.35 8.99 30.48
CA GLY A 556 -8.30 8.28 31.21
C GLY A 556 -8.33 6.77 30.98
N SER A 557 -7.91 6.00 31.98
CA SER A 557 -7.77 4.55 31.86
C SER A 557 -9.08 3.77 31.93
N TYR A 558 -9.21 2.75 31.08
CA TYR A 558 -10.26 1.74 31.14
C TYR A 558 -9.78 0.53 31.95
N PHE A 559 -10.55 0.11 32.95
CA PHE A 559 -10.11 -0.88 33.95
C PHE A 559 -10.75 -2.25 33.71
N PHE A 560 -9.94 -3.26 33.41
CA PHE A 560 -10.40 -4.63 33.19
C PHE A 560 -10.24 -5.45 34.48
N ASP A 561 -11.37 -5.75 35.13
CA ASP A 561 -11.51 -6.55 36.36
C ASP A 561 -11.76 -8.04 36.10
N LYS A 562 -12.04 -8.43 34.84
CA LYS A 562 -12.16 -9.82 34.38
C LYS A 562 -11.86 -9.94 32.87
N PRO A 563 -11.75 -11.15 32.31
CA PRO A 563 -11.61 -11.35 30.86
C PRO A 563 -12.93 -11.04 30.12
N VAL A 564 -12.82 -10.46 28.93
CA VAL A 564 -13.93 -10.16 28.01
C VAL A 564 -13.85 -11.06 26.79
N GLU A 565 -14.95 -11.71 26.40
CA GLU A 565 -14.97 -12.63 25.27
C GLU A 565 -15.36 -11.93 23.96
N ILE A 566 -14.44 -11.95 22.98
CA ILE A 566 -14.71 -11.50 21.61
C ILE A 566 -15.39 -12.63 20.84
N ARG A 567 -16.70 -12.50 20.67
CA ARG A 567 -17.63 -13.49 20.09
C ARG A 567 -18.66 -12.81 19.18
N GLY A 568 -19.53 -13.61 18.55
CA GLY A 568 -20.64 -13.09 17.75
C GLY A 568 -20.15 -12.42 16.45
N THR A 569 -20.70 -11.25 16.13
CA THR A 569 -20.35 -10.48 14.93
C THR A 569 -19.14 -9.57 15.11
N THR A 570 -18.67 -9.35 16.35
CA THR A 570 -17.57 -8.43 16.65
C THR A 570 -16.27 -8.87 15.98
N ARG A 571 -15.72 -7.95 15.17
CA ARG A 571 -14.51 -8.12 14.36
C ARG A 571 -13.44 -7.08 14.64
N ARG A 572 -13.77 -5.95 15.29
CA ARG A 572 -12.85 -4.84 15.49
C ARG A 572 -13.05 -4.20 16.86
N ILE A 573 -11.95 -3.98 17.57
CA ILE A 573 -11.89 -3.17 18.78
C ILE A 573 -10.86 -2.06 18.57
N VAL A 574 -11.32 -0.81 18.64
CA VAL A 574 -10.53 0.40 18.40
C VAL A 574 -10.37 1.15 19.71
N GLY A 575 -9.14 1.25 20.21
CA GLY A 575 -8.85 1.89 21.47
C GLY A 575 -8.82 3.41 21.45
N MET A 576 -8.81 4.04 20.26
CA MET A 576 -8.65 5.49 20.07
C MET A 576 -7.51 6.10 20.91
N GLN A 577 -6.40 5.37 21.07
CA GLN A 577 -5.25 5.74 21.89
C GLN A 577 -5.54 5.79 23.41
N SER A 578 -6.46 4.94 23.88
CA SER A 578 -6.80 4.84 25.30
C SER A 578 -5.84 3.97 26.11
N SER A 579 -5.67 4.32 27.39
CA SER A 579 -4.99 3.49 28.39
C SER A 579 -5.90 2.34 28.83
N PHE A 580 -5.44 1.09 28.73
CA PHE A 580 -6.16 -0.10 29.23
C PHE A 580 -5.38 -0.68 30.41
N VAL A 581 -6.00 -0.71 31.59
CA VAL A 581 -5.39 -1.13 32.85
C VAL A 581 -5.99 -2.43 33.34
N LYS A 582 -5.14 -3.42 33.62
CA LYS A 582 -5.50 -4.73 34.12
C LYS A 582 -5.57 -4.73 35.65
N ALA A 583 -6.76 -4.88 36.23
CA ALA A 583 -6.95 -4.93 37.68
C ALA A 583 -6.67 -6.32 38.29
N VAL A 584 -6.81 -7.41 37.52
CA VAL A 584 -6.53 -8.79 37.97
C VAL A 584 -5.79 -9.62 36.91
N ALA A 585 -5.06 -10.66 37.33
CA ALA A 585 -4.41 -11.58 36.40
C ALA A 585 -5.43 -12.22 35.42
N GLY A 586 -5.08 -12.30 34.13
CA GLY A 586 -5.94 -12.82 33.06
C GLY A 586 -6.99 -11.86 32.50
N ALA A 587 -7.19 -10.66 33.08
CA ALA A 587 -8.14 -9.69 32.55
C ALA A 587 -7.64 -9.00 31.27
N GLY A 588 -8.56 -8.70 30.36
CA GLY A 588 -8.29 -8.31 28.98
C GLY A 588 -9.23 -9.01 27.98
N PHE A 589 -8.76 -9.33 26.78
CA PHE A 589 -9.58 -9.90 25.71
C PHE A 589 -9.30 -11.39 25.46
N VAL A 590 -10.36 -12.16 25.23
CA VAL A 590 -10.30 -13.58 24.86
C VAL A 590 -11.00 -13.81 23.53
N VAL A 591 -10.25 -14.10 22.47
CA VAL A 591 -10.78 -14.40 21.14
C VAL A 591 -11.33 -15.82 21.11
N LYS A 592 -12.66 -15.93 21.00
CA LYS A 592 -13.39 -17.21 20.97
C LYS A 592 -13.55 -17.74 19.54
N PRO A 593 -13.69 -19.07 19.35
CA PRO A 593 -13.78 -19.73 18.04
C PRO A 593 -15.17 -19.59 17.38
N THR A 594 -15.61 -18.35 17.17
CA THR A 594 -16.80 -18.02 16.39
C THR A 594 -16.42 -17.44 15.02
N ALA A 595 -17.41 -17.21 14.15
CA ALA A 595 -17.27 -16.18 13.12
C ALA A 595 -17.07 -14.79 13.78
N PRO A 596 -16.72 -13.74 13.02
CA PRO A 596 -16.05 -13.77 11.71
C PRO A 596 -14.57 -14.21 11.82
N ALA A 597 -13.99 -14.65 10.71
CA ALA A 597 -12.69 -15.34 10.67
C ALA A 597 -11.46 -14.51 11.09
N THR A 598 -11.59 -13.18 11.13
CA THR A 598 -10.53 -12.25 11.55
C THR A 598 -11.01 -11.36 12.69
N VAL A 599 -10.13 -11.06 13.64
CA VAL A 599 -10.32 -10.08 14.72
C VAL A 599 -9.22 -9.04 14.67
N TRP A 600 -9.62 -7.79 14.84
CA TRP A 600 -8.76 -6.61 14.92
C TRP A 600 -8.77 -6.02 16.32
N LEU A 601 -7.58 -5.76 16.85
CA LEU A 601 -7.32 -5.02 18.08
C LEU A 601 -6.33 -3.90 17.75
N GLU A 602 -6.71 -2.63 17.90
CA GLU A 602 -5.83 -1.53 17.53
C GLU A 602 -5.91 -0.28 18.43
N ASP A 603 -4.82 0.49 18.45
CA ASP A 603 -4.72 1.81 19.09
C ASP A 603 -5.03 1.83 20.61
N PHE A 604 -4.41 0.97 21.42
CA PHE A 604 -4.49 1.03 22.89
C PHE A 604 -3.23 0.54 23.61
N GLY A 605 -3.18 0.80 24.92
CA GLY A 605 -2.14 0.28 25.82
C GLY A 605 -1.29 1.35 26.49
N LEU A 606 -1.72 2.61 26.50
CA LEU A 606 -0.92 3.69 27.09
C LEU A 606 -0.68 3.45 28.59
N GLY A 607 0.60 3.34 28.99
CA GLY A 607 1.03 3.47 30.38
C GLY A 607 1.07 2.20 31.24
N GLY A 608 1.78 1.14 30.82
CA GLY A 608 2.38 0.12 31.69
C GLY A 608 1.45 -0.81 32.50
N GLY A 609 0.14 -0.59 32.50
CA GLY A 609 -0.85 -1.38 33.22
C GLY A 609 -1.44 -2.56 32.44
N SER A 610 -0.77 -3.03 31.38
CA SER A 610 -1.44 -3.65 30.24
C SER A 610 -2.14 -5.01 30.46
N ILE A 611 -3.13 -5.21 29.59
CA ILE A 611 -4.08 -6.33 29.58
C ILE A 611 -3.53 -7.60 28.93
N GLU A 612 -4.20 -8.72 29.18
CA GLU A 612 -3.94 -9.99 28.48
C GLU A 612 -4.76 -10.09 27.19
N ILE A 613 -4.12 -10.47 26.08
CA ILE A 613 -4.76 -10.80 24.81
C ILE A 613 -4.60 -12.31 24.58
N LYS A 614 -5.69 -13.05 24.79
CA LYS A 614 -5.72 -14.50 24.64
C LYS A 614 -6.38 -14.88 23.32
N ASN A 615 -5.70 -15.68 22.49
CA ASN A 615 -6.33 -16.33 21.34
C ASN A 615 -6.47 -17.83 21.60
N GLU A 616 -7.71 -18.29 21.77
CA GLU A 616 -8.07 -19.70 21.97
C GLU A 616 -8.61 -20.34 20.67
N SER A 617 -8.51 -19.64 19.54
CA SER A 617 -9.26 -19.94 18.32
C SER A 617 -8.39 -20.16 17.07
N SER A 618 -9.02 -20.66 16.01
CA SER A 618 -8.44 -20.67 14.67
C SER A 618 -8.64 -19.37 13.89
N ARG A 619 -9.14 -18.29 14.53
CA ARG A 619 -9.37 -16.99 13.89
C ARG A 619 -8.05 -16.24 13.76
N THR A 620 -7.86 -15.56 12.62
CA THR A 620 -6.75 -14.63 12.44
C THR A 620 -6.88 -13.48 13.43
N LEU A 621 -5.82 -13.21 14.18
CA LEU A 621 -5.73 -12.06 15.07
C LEU A 621 -4.78 -11.02 14.45
N VAL A 622 -5.28 -9.79 14.30
CA VAL A 622 -4.49 -8.62 13.90
C VAL A 622 -4.39 -7.67 15.09
N CYS A 623 -3.17 -7.34 15.47
CA CYS A 623 -2.84 -6.39 16.52
C CYS A 623 -2.01 -5.27 15.92
N ARG A 624 -2.54 -4.04 15.94
CA ARG A 624 -1.89 -2.86 15.36
C ARG A 624 -1.72 -1.78 16.42
N ASN A 625 -0.54 -1.20 16.53
CA ASN A 625 -0.29 -0.03 17.38
C ASN A 625 -0.65 -0.26 18.85
N LEU A 626 -0.15 -1.37 19.42
CA LEU A 626 -0.46 -1.80 20.79
C LEU A 626 0.76 -1.69 21.70
N GLN A 627 0.57 -1.19 22.91
CA GLN A 627 1.63 -1.03 23.91
C GLN A 627 1.44 -1.93 25.14
N ASP A 628 2.50 -2.68 25.43
CA ASP A 628 2.70 -3.62 26.53
C ASP A 628 1.69 -4.80 26.69
N PRO A 629 0.85 -5.23 25.71
CA PRO A 629 -0.03 -6.38 25.94
C PRO A 629 0.75 -7.65 26.25
N LYS A 630 0.15 -8.51 27.06
CA LYS A 630 0.61 -9.89 27.24
C LYS A 630 -0.17 -10.82 26.33
N PHE A 631 0.50 -11.58 25.47
CA PHE A 631 -0.15 -12.58 24.62
C PHE A 631 -0.20 -13.97 25.25
N THR A 632 -1.35 -14.63 25.15
CA THR A 632 -1.53 -16.05 25.50
C THR A 632 -2.14 -16.77 24.29
N LEU A 633 -1.30 -17.44 23.50
CA LEU A 633 -1.67 -18.03 22.22
C LEU A 633 -1.81 -19.55 22.36
N THR A 634 -3.05 -20.01 22.42
CA THR A 634 -3.39 -21.45 22.55
C THR A 634 -4.19 -21.99 21.36
N GLY A 635 -4.70 -21.09 20.51
CA GLY A 635 -5.33 -21.41 19.24
C GLY A 635 -4.35 -21.51 18.07
N THR A 636 -4.86 -21.92 16.91
CA THR A 636 -4.08 -22.17 15.68
C THR A 636 -4.18 -21.06 14.64
N GLY A 637 -4.90 -19.96 14.95
CA GLY A 637 -5.09 -18.85 14.02
C GLY A 637 -3.80 -18.10 13.69
N SER A 638 -3.74 -17.51 12.50
CA SER A 638 -2.64 -16.62 12.10
C SER A 638 -2.57 -15.38 13.00
N LEU A 639 -1.36 -14.84 13.19
CA LEU A 639 -1.11 -13.63 13.97
C LEU A 639 -0.41 -12.56 13.12
N PHE A 640 -0.93 -11.34 13.17
CA PHE A 640 -0.30 -10.16 12.62
C PHE A 640 0.00 -9.18 13.76
N LEU A 641 1.27 -8.78 13.90
CA LEU A 641 1.74 -7.78 14.87
C LEU A 641 2.34 -6.61 14.11
N GLU A 642 1.72 -5.44 14.16
CA GLU A 642 2.18 -4.26 13.43
C GLU A 642 2.36 -3.07 14.37
N ASN A 643 3.61 -2.66 14.60
CA ASN A 643 3.98 -1.63 15.57
C ASN A 643 3.50 -1.99 16.98
N VAL A 644 4.11 -3.03 17.56
CA VAL A 644 3.69 -3.60 18.85
C VAL A 644 4.89 -3.70 19.77
N ALA A 645 4.80 -3.09 20.96
CA ALA A 645 5.69 -3.40 22.08
C ALA A 645 4.94 -4.35 23.02
N CYS A 646 5.49 -5.51 23.38
CA CYS A 646 4.77 -6.50 24.17
C CYS A 646 5.65 -7.29 25.13
N SER A 647 5.00 -8.01 26.06
CA SER A 647 5.66 -9.06 26.86
C SER A 647 6.19 -10.20 25.97
N PRO A 648 7.08 -11.08 26.48
CA PRO A 648 7.56 -12.26 25.76
C PRO A 648 6.47 -13.12 25.12
N LEU A 649 6.77 -13.62 23.91
CA LEU A 649 5.82 -14.23 22.99
C LEU A 649 6.08 -15.73 22.80
N ALA A 650 5.15 -16.57 23.25
CA ALA A 650 5.17 -18.01 22.99
C ALA A 650 4.24 -18.37 21.82
N ILE A 651 4.81 -18.97 20.78
CA ILE A 651 4.14 -19.32 19.51
C ILE A 651 4.15 -20.84 19.36
N SER A 652 3.00 -21.45 19.05
CA SER A 652 2.89 -22.90 18.83
C SER A 652 2.14 -23.22 17.54
N GLY A 653 2.87 -23.68 16.52
CA GLY A 653 2.29 -24.14 15.24
C GLY A 653 1.59 -23.08 14.36
N GLN A 654 1.62 -21.79 14.76
CA GLN A 654 0.96 -20.70 14.04
C GLN A 654 1.82 -20.10 12.92
N ASN A 655 1.17 -19.40 11.98
CA ASN A 655 1.85 -18.46 11.08
C ASN A 655 1.81 -17.06 11.70
N VAL A 656 2.96 -16.41 11.83
CA VAL A 656 3.11 -15.09 12.47
C VAL A 656 3.87 -14.14 11.56
N TRP A 657 3.30 -12.96 11.33
CA TRP A 657 3.93 -11.87 10.60
C TRP A 657 4.01 -10.63 11.51
N ALA A 658 5.23 -10.20 11.80
CA ALA A 658 5.48 -9.03 12.61
C ALA A 658 6.25 -7.95 11.82
N ARG A 659 5.92 -6.68 12.02
CA ARG A 659 6.71 -5.53 11.54
C ARG A 659 6.75 -4.44 12.61
N GLN A 660 7.95 -3.98 12.95
CA GLN A 660 8.19 -3.23 14.19
C GLN A 660 7.61 -4.02 15.39
N LEU A 661 8.47 -4.85 15.96
CA LEU A 661 8.18 -5.61 17.18
C LEU A 661 9.19 -5.20 18.25
N ASN A 662 8.72 -4.70 19.38
CA ASN A 662 9.54 -4.44 20.56
C ASN A 662 9.20 -5.46 21.67
N ILE A 663 10.21 -6.10 22.27
CA ILE A 663 10.04 -6.96 23.43
C ILE A 663 11.14 -6.65 24.45
N GLU A 664 10.73 -6.32 25.68
CA GLU A 664 11.61 -5.91 26.78
C GLU A 664 11.57 -6.96 27.91
N GLY A 665 12.49 -6.89 28.87
CA GLY A 665 12.64 -7.87 29.96
C GLY A 665 13.85 -8.81 29.78
N SER A 666 14.06 -9.78 30.69
CA SER A 666 15.29 -10.60 30.73
C SER A 666 15.10 -12.08 30.36
N GLU A 667 13.86 -12.45 30.02
CA GLU A 667 13.45 -13.79 29.63
C GLU A 667 13.76 -14.09 28.16
N THR A 668 13.50 -15.33 27.74
CA THR A 668 13.45 -15.67 26.30
C THR A 668 12.33 -14.88 25.63
N LYS A 669 12.67 -13.95 24.74
CA LYS A 669 11.73 -12.95 24.18
C LYS A 669 10.70 -13.61 23.26
N ILE A 670 11.14 -14.51 22.39
CA ILE A 670 10.28 -15.25 21.46
C ILE A 670 10.60 -16.74 21.54
N VAL A 671 9.58 -17.57 21.75
CA VAL A 671 9.66 -19.04 21.63
C VAL A 671 8.79 -19.47 20.46
N ASN A 672 9.40 -19.85 19.34
CA ASN A 672 8.72 -20.46 18.19
C ASN A 672 8.82 -21.99 18.27
N SER A 673 7.70 -22.65 18.62
CA SER A 673 7.60 -24.11 18.62
C SER A 673 6.74 -24.59 17.45
N GLY A 674 7.38 -25.08 16.38
CA GLY A 674 6.70 -25.62 15.20
C GLY A 674 5.93 -24.61 14.33
N GLY A 675 5.98 -23.31 14.63
CA GLY A 675 5.34 -22.25 13.85
C GLY A 675 6.23 -21.70 12.73
N THR A 676 5.62 -20.90 11.84
CA THR A 676 6.32 -20.15 10.78
C THR A 676 6.25 -18.67 11.11
N VAL A 677 7.39 -18.03 11.35
CA VAL A 677 7.48 -16.69 11.94
C VAL A 677 8.37 -15.80 11.05
N SER A 678 7.83 -14.67 10.60
CA SER A 678 8.58 -13.65 9.86
C SER A 678 8.50 -12.31 10.60
N ILE A 679 9.65 -11.71 10.88
CA ILE A 679 9.76 -10.45 11.65
C ILE A 679 10.57 -9.45 10.83
N LEU A 680 9.96 -8.34 10.42
CA LEU A 680 10.62 -7.19 9.81
C LEU A 680 10.92 -6.14 10.90
N GLY A 681 12.16 -6.11 11.37
CA GLY A 681 12.57 -5.23 12.47
C GLY A 681 12.08 -5.68 13.85
N LEU A 682 12.97 -6.33 14.60
CA LEU A 682 12.85 -6.55 16.05
C LEU A 682 13.67 -5.48 16.80
N LYS A 683 13.15 -4.89 17.88
CA LYS A 683 13.95 -4.28 18.95
C LYS A 683 13.81 -5.13 20.20
N SER A 684 14.92 -5.34 20.89
CA SER A 684 14.95 -6.00 22.18
C SER A 684 16.06 -5.43 23.05
N GLU A 685 15.87 -5.49 24.37
CA GLU A 685 16.87 -5.09 25.36
C GLU A 685 16.86 -6.05 26.54
N ASP A 686 17.81 -5.84 27.47
CA ASP A 686 18.10 -6.72 28.61
C ASP A 686 18.41 -8.16 28.17
N GLY A 687 18.88 -9.00 29.10
CA GLY A 687 19.46 -10.31 28.72
C GLY A 687 18.49 -11.39 28.28
N GLY A 688 19.03 -12.61 28.14
CA GLY A 688 18.28 -13.80 27.76
C GLY A 688 18.40 -14.12 26.26
N THR A 689 17.60 -15.08 25.81
CA THR A 689 17.55 -15.49 24.40
C THR A 689 16.53 -14.63 23.64
N LEU A 690 16.91 -14.08 22.48
CA LEU A 690 15.98 -13.32 21.65
C LEU A 690 14.97 -14.25 20.99
N ILE A 691 15.45 -15.29 20.33
CA ILE A 691 14.58 -16.26 19.67
C ILE A 691 15.06 -17.69 19.95
N GLU A 692 14.19 -18.47 20.59
CA GLU A 692 14.26 -19.92 20.61
C GLU A 692 13.36 -20.48 19.50
N THR A 693 13.92 -21.19 18.52
CA THR A 693 13.14 -21.89 17.48
C THR A 693 13.32 -23.39 17.62
N LYS A 694 12.23 -24.14 17.87
CA LYS A 694 12.27 -25.59 18.13
C LYS A 694 11.13 -26.36 17.48
N ASN A 695 11.17 -27.69 17.58
CA ASN A 695 10.13 -28.61 17.11
C ASN A 695 9.75 -28.40 15.63
N GLY A 696 10.74 -28.23 14.74
CA GLY A 696 10.49 -27.99 13.31
C GLY A 696 10.03 -26.58 12.94
N GLY A 697 9.99 -25.64 13.89
CA GLY A 697 9.65 -24.24 13.62
C GLY A 697 10.58 -23.59 12.60
N LYS A 698 10.09 -22.54 11.92
CA LYS A 698 10.86 -21.74 10.96
C LYS A 698 10.75 -20.26 11.33
N THR A 699 11.89 -19.58 11.51
CA THR A 699 11.93 -18.15 11.84
C THR A 699 12.82 -17.38 10.86
N ASP A 700 12.33 -16.28 10.28
CA ASP A 700 13.10 -15.37 9.42
C ASP A 700 13.07 -13.96 10.07
N LEU A 701 14.17 -13.58 10.71
CA LEU A 701 14.38 -12.25 11.30
C LEU A 701 15.10 -11.35 10.30
N LEU A 702 14.36 -10.38 9.79
CA LEU A 702 14.71 -9.52 8.67
C LEU A 702 15.04 -8.12 9.20
N GLY A 703 16.26 -8.03 9.74
CA GLY A 703 16.75 -6.85 10.44
C GLY A 703 16.21 -6.78 11.88
N GLY A 704 17.05 -6.25 12.76
CA GLY A 704 16.69 -6.02 14.15
C GLY A 704 17.85 -5.45 14.94
N LEU A 705 17.55 -4.90 16.11
CA LEU A 705 18.51 -4.40 17.06
C LEU A 705 18.35 -5.06 18.41
N TYR A 706 19.49 -5.42 18.99
CA TYR A 706 19.60 -5.87 20.37
C TYR A 706 20.45 -4.91 21.21
N TYR A 707 19.87 -4.42 22.30
CA TYR A 707 20.51 -3.53 23.25
C TYR A 707 21.02 -4.32 24.46
N SER A 708 22.29 -4.73 24.44
CA SER A 708 22.86 -5.72 25.37
C SER A 708 23.38 -5.13 26.69
N GLN A 709 22.85 -3.99 27.13
CA GLN A 709 23.26 -3.37 28.40
C GLN A 709 22.93 -4.24 29.64
N ARG A 710 23.58 -3.87 30.76
CA ARG A 710 23.63 -4.56 32.07
C ARG A 710 24.51 -5.81 32.07
N GLY A 711 25.78 -5.65 32.45
CA GLY A 711 26.80 -6.71 32.56
C GLY A 711 26.57 -7.77 33.66
N SER A 712 25.42 -8.44 33.61
CA SER A 712 25.05 -9.58 34.46
C SER A 712 24.33 -10.67 33.65
N LEU A 713 24.61 -10.72 32.34
CA LEU A 713 23.91 -11.61 31.43
C LEU A 713 24.51 -13.01 31.48
N ASN A 714 23.79 -13.84 32.23
CA ASN A 714 23.86 -15.30 32.28
C ASN A 714 24.18 -15.96 30.92
N ASN A 715 24.70 -17.19 30.99
CA ASN A 715 25.17 -18.07 29.90
C ASN A 715 24.15 -18.44 28.77
N ALA A 716 23.10 -17.66 28.55
CA ALA A 716 22.14 -17.82 27.47
C ALA A 716 22.77 -17.49 26.10
N PHE A 717 22.21 -18.05 25.03
CA PHE A 717 22.56 -17.69 23.65
C PHE A 717 21.51 -16.74 23.06
N MET A 718 21.92 -15.79 22.21
CA MET A 718 21.02 -14.83 21.55
C MET A 718 19.99 -15.58 20.68
N PHE A 719 20.43 -16.63 20.01
CA PHE A 719 19.57 -17.56 19.26
C PHE A 719 19.77 -19.00 19.76
N LEU A 720 18.65 -19.67 20.05
CA LEU A 720 18.59 -21.11 20.29
C LEU A 720 17.84 -21.77 19.12
N THR A 721 18.39 -22.82 18.51
CA THR A 721 17.68 -23.60 17.50
C THR A 721 17.83 -25.11 17.74
N GLU A 722 16.70 -25.80 17.91
CA GLU A 722 16.64 -27.24 18.14
C GLU A 722 15.77 -27.93 17.08
N ASN A 723 16.40 -28.71 16.19
CA ASN A 723 15.72 -29.42 15.09
C ASN A 723 14.74 -28.54 14.29
N ALA A 724 15.14 -27.28 14.01
CA ALA A 724 14.26 -26.23 13.51
C ALA A 724 15.04 -25.13 12.77
N SER A 725 14.46 -24.50 11.75
CA SER A 725 15.19 -23.61 10.84
C SER A 725 15.13 -22.14 11.26
N ILE A 726 16.23 -21.41 11.09
CA ILE A 726 16.26 -19.95 11.31
C ILE A 726 17.15 -19.25 10.29
N SER A 727 16.74 -18.08 9.81
CA SER A 727 17.65 -17.05 9.29
C SER A 727 17.50 -15.77 10.10
N ALA A 728 18.63 -15.11 10.37
CA ALA A 728 18.66 -13.90 11.18
C ALA A 728 19.68 -12.89 10.64
N SER A 729 19.22 -11.66 10.48
CA SER A 729 20.02 -10.46 10.24
C SER A 729 19.73 -9.47 11.38
N ILE A 730 20.75 -9.10 12.15
CA ILE A 730 20.59 -8.33 13.40
C ILE A 730 21.88 -7.55 13.74
N ALA A 731 21.72 -6.40 14.39
CA ALA A 731 22.80 -5.64 15.00
C ALA A 731 22.69 -5.61 16.53
N GLU A 732 23.83 -5.41 17.19
CA GLU A 732 23.97 -5.25 18.63
C GLU A 732 24.47 -3.84 18.95
N VAL A 733 23.97 -3.27 20.04
CA VAL A 733 24.42 -1.99 20.61
C VAL A 733 24.73 -2.20 22.10
N ASN A 734 25.92 -1.78 22.52
CA ASN A 734 26.41 -1.90 23.89
C ASN A 734 27.22 -0.65 24.27
N PHE A 735 27.02 -0.13 25.49
CA PHE A 735 27.71 1.07 25.99
C PHE A 735 28.55 0.82 27.26
N THR A 736 28.74 -0.44 27.66
CA THR A 736 29.60 -0.78 28.79
C THR A 736 31.08 -0.71 28.40
N ASN A 737 31.98 -0.51 29.36
CA ASN A 737 33.38 -0.14 29.08
C ASN A 737 34.31 -1.37 29.01
N PRO A 738 35.05 -1.61 27.90
CA PRO A 738 34.95 -1.01 26.57
C PRO A 738 34.39 -2.04 25.57
N PHE A 739 33.07 -2.00 25.36
CA PHE A 739 32.30 -2.83 24.43
C PHE A 739 32.45 -4.33 24.72
N ASP A 740 31.88 -4.80 25.84
CA ASP A 740 31.74 -6.24 26.15
C ASP A 740 30.48 -6.78 25.46
N PRO A 741 30.59 -7.44 24.28
CA PRO A 741 29.44 -7.82 23.48
C PRO A 741 28.76 -9.07 24.03
N PHE A 742 27.56 -9.37 23.53
CA PHE A 742 26.85 -10.60 23.86
C PHE A 742 27.57 -11.82 23.26
N ILE A 743 28.52 -12.38 24.02
CA ILE A 743 29.49 -13.39 23.55
C ILE A 743 28.81 -14.61 22.92
N ASN A 744 27.71 -15.09 23.51
CA ASN A 744 27.03 -16.32 23.12
C ASN A 744 26.00 -16.06 22.00
N VAL A 745 26.42 -16.07 20.75
CA VAL A 745 25.53 -15.67 19.64
C VAL A 745 24.48 -16.76 19.35
N ILE A 746 24.92 -18.00 19.07
CA ILE A 746 24.02 -19.05 18.58
C ILE A 746 24.35 -20.41 19.20
N GLN A 747 23.34 -21.16 19.60
CA GLN A 747 23.44 -22.60 19.81
C GLN A 747 22.47 -23.32 18.86
N GLU A 748 23.01 -24.21 18.03
CA GLU A 748 22.25 -25.03 17.10
C GLU A 748 22.38 -26.51 17.49
N THR A 749 21.25 -27.18 17.69
CA THR A 749 21.14 -28.60 18.00
C THR A 749 20.40 -29.33 16.88
N ARG A 750 20.98 -30.44 16.43
CA ARG A 750 20.46 -31.34 15.39
C ARG A 750 20.64 -32.79 15.84
N GLY A 751 19.52 -33.47 16.07
CA GLY A 751 19.50 -34.75 16.78
C GLY A 751 20.21 -34.62 18.14
N THR A 752 21.24 -35.42 18.35
CA THR A 752 22.10 -35.40 19.56
C THR A 752 23.35 -34.52 19.42
N THR A 753 23.51 -33.80 18.31
CA THR A 753 24.71 -32.97 18.05
C THR A 753 24.38 -31.50 18.27
N THR A 754 25.18 -30.83 19.09
CA THR A 754 25.09 -29.38 19.31
C THR A 754 26.35 -28.68 18.81
N ARG A 755 26.20 -27.51 18.18
CA ARG A 755 27.28 -26.60 17.79
C ARG A 755 26.95 -25.19 18.27
N THR A 756 27.97 -24.39 18.51
CA THR A 756 27.82 -23.03 19.06
C THR A 756 28.63 -22.01 18.27
N LEU A 757 28.08 -20.81 18.12
CA LEU A 757 28.78 -19.61 17.65
C LEU A 757 28.97 -18.67 18.82
N THR A 758 30.21 -18.24 19.06
CA THR A 758 30.53 -17.15 19.98
C THR A 758 31.32 -16.06 19.28
N TYR A 759 31.21 -14.82 19.75
CA TYR A 759 32.16 -13.77 19.36
C TYR A 759 33.55 -14.04 19.99
N PRO A 760 34.66 -13.67 19.33
CA PRO A 760 34.78 -13.09 17.98
C PRO A 760 34.92 -14.15 16.86
N ASN A 761 34.53 -15.41 17.10
CA ASN A 761 34.88 -16.56 16.24
C ASN A 761 34.04 -16.69 14.95
N GLY A 762 33.22 -15.69 14.61
CA GLY A 762 32.47 -15.62 13.35
C GLY A 762 32.79 -14.34 12.57
N PRO A 763 32.52 -14.28 11.25
CA PRO A 763 32.65 -13.04 10.48
C PRO A 763 31.59 -12.03 10.93
N THR A 764 31.97 -11.19 11.90
CA THR A 764 31.19 -10.07 12.38
C THR A 764 31.45 -8.84 11.55
N GLY A 765 30.39 -8.12 11.18
CA GLY A 765 30.55 -6.70 10.95
C GLY A 765 30.69 -5.98 12.28
N LYS A 766 31.31 -4.80 12.26
CA LYS A 766 30.93 -3.81 13.27
C LYS A 766 29.47 -3.40 13.02
N GLY A 767 28.80 -3.00 14.08
CA GLY A 767 27.65 -2.12 14.01
C GLY A 767 27.98 -0.84 14.76
N ALA A 768 27.10 0.15 14.60
CA ALA A 768 26.95 1.37 15.40
C ALA A 768 27.85 1.50 16.67
N VAL A 769 27.62 0.65 17.68
CA VAL A 769 28.37 0.62 18.96
C VAL A 769 28.65 -0.83 19.43
N GLY A 770 28.57 -1.81 18.54
CA GLY A 770 28.60 -3.23 18.91
C GLY A 770 28.91 -4.15 17.74
N ASN A 771 28.55 -5.43 17.85
CA ASN A 771 28.69 -6.38 16.75
C ASN A 771 27.45 -6.37 15.83
N ALA A 772 27.63 -6.80 14.60
CA ALA A 772 26.53 -7.10 13.70
C ALA A 772 26.66 -8.51 13.12
N LEU A 773 25.51 -9.16 12.92
CA LEU A 773 25.34 -10.45 12.28
C LEU A 773 24.62 -10.23 10.94
N PRO A 774 25.37 -10.05 9.83
CA PRO A 774 24.77 -9.68 8.54
C PRO A 774 23.81 -10.74 8.01
N LEU A 775 24.19 -12.01 8.10
CA LEU A 775 23.26 -13.13 7.93
C LEU A 775 23.81 -14.41 8.59
N TYR A 776 23.06 -14.96 9.53
CA TYR A 776 23.14 -16.37 9.88
C TYR A 776 22.04 -17.16 9.17
N VAL A 777 22.38 -18.37 8.73
CA VAL A 777 21.42 -19.36 8.22
C VAL A 777 21.67 -20.70 8.92
N GLY A 778 20.76 -21.05 9.83
CA GLY A 778 20.69 -22.37 10.42
C GLY A 778 20.26 -23.43 9.40
N TYR A 779 20.51 -24.70 9.72
CA TYR A 779 20.20 -25.84 8.85
C TYR A 779 18.70 -25.95 8.53
N ASP A 780 18.36 -25.88 7.24
CA ASP A 780 17.00 -26.03 6.72
C ASP A 780 16.75 -27.51 6.40
N ASP A 781 16.17 -28.24 7.34
CA ASP A 781 16.13 -29.71 7.32
C ASP A 781 15.34 -30.25 6.10
N PRO A 782 15.97 -31.04 5.20
CA PRO A 782 15.32 -31.59 4.01
C PRO A 782 14.09 -32.46 4.28
N SER A 783 13.94 -32.99 5.49
CA SER A 783 12.77 -33.78 5.91
C SER A 783 11.55 -32.91 6.26
N TYR A 784 11.71 -31.59 6.41
CA TYR A 784 10.62 -30.65 6.65
C TYR A 784 10.09 -30.06 5.32
N LEU A 785 9.07 -30.76 4.83
CA LEU A 785 8.50 -30.63 3.50
C LEU A 785 7.59 -29.38 3.43
N THR A 786 8.06 -28.32 2.77
CA THR A 786 7.40 -27.00 2.79
C THR A 786 6.19 -26.94 1.83
N PRO A 787 5.01 -26.44 2.25
CA PRO A 787 3.86 -26.29 1.36
C PRO A 787 4.03 -25.20 0.29
N PRO A 788 3.39 -25.33 -0.89
CA PRO A 788 3.33 -24.27 -1.90
C PRO A 788 2.66 -22.98 -1.41
N TYR A 789 3.22 -21.85 -1.81
CA TYR A 789 2.69 -20.50 -1.55
C TYR A 789 2.34 -19.76 -2.86
N LYS A 790 1.65 -18.62 -2.73
CA LYS A 790 1.02 -17.83 -3.82
C LYS A 790 0.12 -18.65 -4.77
N VAL A 791 -0.61 -19.63 -4.22
CA VAL A 791 -1.58 -20.39 -5.01
C VAL A 791 -2.72 -19.45 -5.48
N GLN A 792 -3.13 -19.55 -6.73
CA GLN A 792 -4.30 -18.87 -7.30
C GLN A 792 -5.21 -19.86 -8.06
N ALA A 793 -6.46 -19.47 -8.33
CA ALA A 793 -7.39 -20.24 -9.16
C ALA A 793 -8.31 -19.32 -9.98
N VAL A 794 -8.42 -19.56 -11.29
CA VAL A 794 -9.22 -18.76 -12.23
C VAL A 794 -10.12 -19.68 -13.06
N GLY A 795 -11.41 -19.33 -13.16
CA GLY A 795 -12.39 -20.08 -13.94
C GLY A 795 -12.59 -19.57 -15.37
N SER A 796 -12.95 -20.49 -16.26
CA SER A 796 -13.34 -20.23 -17.66
C SER A 796 -14.60 -21.03 -18.00
N ALA A 797 -15.00 -21.10 -19.28
CA ALA A 797 -16.21 -21.79 -19.72
C ALA A 797 -16.33 -23.25 -19.23
N SER A 798 -15.22 -24.01 -19.25
CA SER A 798 -15.20 -25.46 -18.98
C SER A 798 -14.05 -25.95 -18.10
N LYS A 799 -13.17 -25.06 -17.61
CA LYS A 799 -12.03 -25.42 -16.75
C LYS A 799 -11.73 -24.37 -15.69
N ILE A 800 -11.06 -24.79 -14.62
CA ILE A 800 -10.40 -23.93 -13.64
C ILE A 800 -8.89 -24.13 -13.75
N THR A 801 -8.14 -23.06 -14.00
CA THR A 801 -6.68 -23.06 -14.04
C THR A 801 -6.12 -22.58 -12.70
N LEU A 802 -5.13 -23.29 -12.18
CA LEU A 802 -4.41 -22.97 -10.94
C LEU A 802 -2.95 -22.65 -11.24
N THR A 803 -2.36 -21.73 -10.47
CA THR A 803 -0.94 -21.33 -10.54
C THR A 803 -0.36 -21.20 -9.13
N TRP A 804 0.97 -21.32 -8.98
CA TRP A 804 1.71 -21.16 -7.71
C TRP A 804 3.21 -20.85 -7.93
N ASP A 805 3.96 -20.51 -6.89
CA ASP A 805 5.42 -20.30 -7.00
C ASP A 805 6.19 -21.64 -7.04
N ALA A 806 7.37 -21.65 -7.68
CA ALA A 806 8.23 -22.84 -7.70
C ALA A 806 8.88 -23.10 -6.33
N MET A 807 8.62 -24.28 -5.75
CA MET A 807 9.21 -24.69 -4.47
C MET A 807 10.64 -25.25 -4.67
N PRO A 808 11.67 -24.70 -3.99
CA PRO A 808 13.03 -25.20 -4.10
C PRO A 808 13.11 -26.69 -3.74
N ARG A 809 13.71 -27.51 -4.62
CA ARG A 809 13.91 -28.98 -4.46
C ARG A 809 12.64 -29.83 -4.54
N ALA A 810 11.46 -29.25 -4.81
CA ALA A 810 10.28 -30.04 -5.14
C ALA A 810 10.47 -30.73 -6.51
N THR A 811 10.12 -32.01 -6.60
CA THR A 811 10.15 -32.79 -7.84
C THR A 811 8.84 -32.71 -8.61
N SER A 812 7.72 -32.45 -7.92
CA SER A 812 6.39 -32.25 -8.52
C SER A 812 5.39 -31.69 -7.50
N TYR A 813 4.13 -31.54 -7.89
CA TYR A 813 3.02 -31.12 -7.04
C TYR A 813 1.83 -32.07 -7.12
N THR A 814 1.04 -32.10 -6.04
CA THR A 814 -0.26 -32.75 -5.93
C THR A 814 -1.34 -31.68 -5.75
N VAL A 815 -2.35 -31.66 -6.62
CA VAL A 815 -3.49 -30.74 -6.54
C VAL A 815 -4.70 -31.49 -6.00
N LYS A 816 -5.32 -30.93 -4.97
CA LYS A 816 -6.54 -31.44 -4.33
C LYS A 816 -7.71 -30.48 -4.49
N ARG A 817 -8.92 -31.03 -4.56
CA ARG A 817 -10.18 -30.34 -4.80
C ARG A 817 -11.26 -30.76 -3.80
N ALA A 818 -12.11 -29.83 -3.40
CA ALA A 818 -13.35 -30.05 -2.63
C ALA A 818 -14.49 -29.19 -3.19
N THR A 819 -15.74 -29.48 -2.81
CA THR A 819 -16.93 -28.66 -3.11
C THR A 819 -17.31 -27.70 -1.98
N SER A 820 -16.59 -27.72 -0.85
CA SER A 820 -16.71 -26.77 0.25
C SER A 820 -15.34 -26.48 0.90
N ALA A 821 -15.16 -25.28 1.44
CA ALA A 821 -13.86 -24.82 1.98
C ALA A 821 -13.33 -25.67 3.15
N GLY A 822 -14.23 -26.15 4.02
CA GLY A 822 -13.93 -27.03 5.15
C GLY A 822 -14.16 -28.52 4.87
N GLY A 823 -14.53 -28.89 3.64
CA GLY A 823 -14.90 -30.27 3.30
C GLY A 823 -13.73 -31.21 3.09
N SER A 824 -14.04 -32.47 2.76
CA SER A 824 -13.03 -33.47 2.36
C SER A 824 -12.44 -33.14 1.00
N TYR A 825 -11.10 -33.03 0.94
CA TYR A 825 -10.36 -32.74 -0.29
C TYR A 825 -9.86 -34.02 -0.96
N THR A 826 -10.29 -34.27 -2.19
CA THR A 826 -9.83 -35.37 -3.05
C THR A 826 -8.72 -34.92 -4.00
N THR A 827 -7.70 -35.74 -4.22
CA THR A 827 -6.68 -35.46 -5.25
C THR A 827 -7.29 -35.47 -6.65
N VAL A 828 -7.02 -34.43 -7.43
CA VAL A 828 -7.43 -34.31 -8.85
C VAL A 828 -6.24 -34.37 -9.82
N ALA A 829 -5.03 -34.09 -9.33
CA ALA A 829 -3.79 -34.38 -10.05
C ALA A 829 -2.65 -34.68 -9.08
N SER A 830 -1.74 -35.54 -9.52
CA SER A 830 -0.47 -35.87 -8.87
C SER A 830 0.65 -35.72 -9.89
N ASN A 831 1.90 -35.62 -9.42
CA ASN A 831 3.08 -35.53 -10.28
C ASN A 831 3.05 -34.35 -11.28
N VAL A 832 2.38 -33.25 -10.93
CA VAL A 832 2.39 -32.03 -11.76
C VAL A 832 3.81 -31.46 -11.71
N ALA A 833 4.53 -31.48 -12.83
CA ALA A 833 5.92 -31.03 -12.89
C ALA A 833 6.06 -29.50 -13.01
N THR A 834 5.01 -28.82 -13.47
CA THR A 834 4.92 -27.37 -13.65
C THR A 834 4.32 -26.67 -12.43
N THR A 835 4.42 -25.34 -12.40
CA THR A 835 3.78 -24.45 -11.42
C THR A 835 2.35 -24.04 -11.81
N THR A 836 1.71 -24.82 -12.66
CA THR A 836 0.35 -24.58 -13.17
C THR A 836 -0.38 -25.91 -13.41
N TYR A 837 -1.71 -25.91 -13.23
CA TYR A 837 -2.57 -27.06 -13.50
C TYR A 837 -3.96 -26.62 -13.97
N GLU A 838 -4.45 -27.25 -15.05
CA GLU A 838 -5.80 -27.02 -15.56
C GLU A 838 -6.75 -28.16 -15.16
N ASN A 839 -7.72 -27.86 -14.30
CA ASN A 839 -8.78 -28.79 -13.98
C ASN A 839 -9.95 -28.64 -14.98
N THR A 840 -9.99 -29.53 -15.96
CA THR A 840 -11.07 -29.67 -16.96
C THR A 840 -12.23 -30.57 -16.50
N THR A 841 -12.13 -31.21 -15.33
CA THR A 841 -13.15 -32.14 -14.78
C THR A 841 -14.13 -31.42 -13.84
N VAL A 842 -14.38 -30.14 -14.10
CA VAL A 842 -15.27 -29.29 -13.32
C VAL A 842 -16.69 -29.34 -13.89
N THR A 843 -17.69 -29.49 -13.03
CA THR A 843 -19.07 -29.23 -13.44
C THR A 843 -19.27 -27.72 -13.57
N PRO A 844 -19.79 -27.21 -14.70
CA PRO A 844 -20.15 -25.79 -14.83
C PRO A 844 -21.08 -25.32 -13.71
N LEU A 845 -20.97 -24.04 -13.35
CA LEU A 845 -21.69 -23.36 -12.27
C LEU A 845 -21.44 -23.94 -10.86
N THR A 846 -20.50 -24.87 -10.70
CA THR A 846 -20.11 -25.42 -9.40
C THR A 846 -18.86 -24.73 -8.87
N ARG A 847 -18.91 -24.20 -7.64
CA ARG A 847 -17.72 -23.68 -6.94
C ARG A 847 -16.86 -24.83 -6.43
N TYR A 848 -15.60 -24.82 -6.83
CA TYR A 848 -14.59 -25.75 -6.33
C TYR A 848 -13.54 -25.02 -5.52
N TYR A 849 -13.10 -25.66 -4.44
CA TYR A 849 -12.04 -25.21 -3.56
C TYR A 849 -10.82 -26.10 -3.76
N TYR A 850 -9.62 -25.52 -3.73
CA TYR A 850 -8.39 -26.25 -4.02
C TYR A 850 -7.30 -26.02 -2.97
N LYS A 851 -6.40 -27.00 -2.89
CA LYS A 851 -5.16 -26.98 -2.13
C LYS A 851 -4.07 -27.63 -2.97
N VAL A 852 -2.83 -27.16 -2.87
CA VAL A 852 -1.66 -27.74 -3.54
C VAL A 852 -0.66 -28.22 -2.50
N GLN A 853 -0.01 -29.35 -2.76
CA GLN A 853 1.11 -29.88 -1.96
C GLN A 853 2.32 -30.06 -2.88
N ALA A 854 3.50 -29.62 -2.44
CA ALA A 854 4.76 -29.95 -3.09
C ALA A 854 5.21 -31.36 -2.67
N VAL A 855 5.72 -32.11 -3.65
CA VAL A 855 6.33 -33.43 -3.49
C VAL A 855 7.83 -33.25 -3.63
N TYR A 856 8.58 -33.86 -2.72
CA TYR A 856 10.04 -33.83 -2.63
C TYR A 856 10.58 -35.27 -2.58
N PRO A 857 11.89 -35.49 -2.78
CA PRO A 857 12.48 -36.83 -2.61
C PRO A 857 12.29 -37.43 -1.21
N ALA A 858 12.13 -36.59 -0.18
CA ALA A 858 11.92 -37.00 1.21
C ALA A 858 10.43 -37.18 1.61
N GLY A 859 9.47 -36.88 0.72
CA GLY A 859 8.04 -37.04 0.99
C GLY A 859 7.14 -35.92 0.41
N THR A 860 5.89 -35.86 0.84
CA THR A 860 4.93 -34.80 0.44
C THR A 860 4.71 -33.80 1.58
N SER A 861 4.75 -32.51 1.24
CA SER A 861 4.50 -31.40 2.17
C SER A 861 3.08 -31.33 2.71
N GLY A 862 2.86 -30.45 3.70
CA GLY A 862 1.52 -29.98 4.06
C GLY A 862 0.81 -29.31 2.87
N SER A 863 -0.48 -28.97 3.05
CA SER A 863 -1.25 -28.26 2.03
C SER A 863 -1.03 -26.75 2.09
N SER A 864 -1.08 -26.10 0.93
CA SER A 864 -1.24 -24.66 0.79
C SER A 864 -2.51 -24.14 1.51
N LEU A 865 -2.62 -22.81 1.58
CA LEU A 865 -3.90 -22.13 1.81
C LEU A 865 -4.94 -22.53 0.75
N VAL A 866 -6.21 -22.35 1.10
CA VAL A 866 -7.35 -22.66 0.22
C VAL A 866 -7.60 -21.54 -0.79
N VAL A 867 -7.75 -21.91 -2.06
CA VAL A 867 -8.27 -21.03 -3.11
C VAL A 867 -9.60 -21.58 -3.66
N SER A 868 -10.40 -20.77 -4.35
CA SER A 868 -11.64 -21.24 -4.99
C SER A 868 -11.97 -20.52 -6.29
N ALA A 869 -12.65 -21.21 -7.20
CA ALA A 869 -13.18 -20.63 -8.44
C ALA A 869 -14.45 -21.39 -8.91
N VAL A 870 -15.16 -20.80 -9.87
CA VAL A 870 -16.33 -21.38 -10.57
C VAL A 870 -16.01 -21.40 -12.07
N ALA A 871 -16.29 -22.50 -12.76
CA ALA A 871 -16.27 -22.55 -14.23
C ALA A 871 -17.69 -22.40 -14.79
N GLY A 872 -17.86 -21.85 -15.98
CA GLY A 872 -19.15 -21.78 -16.65
C GLY A 872 -19.17 -20.82 -17.83
N GLN A 873 -19.98 -21.14 -18.84
CA GLN A 873 -20.19 -20.26 -19.97
C GLN A 873 -20.96 -19.00 -19.53
N GLN A 874 -20.43 -17.84 -19.93
CA GLN A 874 -21.04 -16.52 -19.76
C GLN A 874 -20.88 -15.75 -21.08
N TYR A 875 -21.75 -14.78 -21.32
CA TYR A 875 -21.71 -13.96 -22.53
C TYR A 875 -21.73 -12.48 -22.19
N ARG A 876 -21.07 -11.70 -23.04
CA ARG A 876 -21.14 -10.25 -23.10
C ARG A 876 -21.15 -9.91 -24.59
N ILE A 877 -22.12 -9.13 -25.06
CA ILE A 877 -22.35 -8.90 -26.50
C ILE A 877 -22.62 -7.42 -26.72
N ASN A 878 -21.86 -6.81 -27.63
CA ASN A 878 -22.10 -5.45 -28.09
C ASN A 878 -23.20 -5.44 -29.16
N ALA A 879 -24.40 -4.96 -28.82
CA ALA A 879 -25.53 -4.98 -29.75
C ALA A 879 -25.36 -3.89 -30.81
N GLY A 880 -25.34 -4.30 -32.08
CA GLY A 880 -25.06 -3.47 -33.24
C GLY A 880 -23.60 -3.11 -33.48
N GLY A 881 -22.65 -3.58 -32.66
CA GLY A 881 -21.26 -3.15 -32.68
C GLY A 881 -20.20 -4.25 -32.86
N SER A 882 -18.95 -3.83 -32.99
CA SER A 882 -17.78 -4.72 -32.97
C SER A 882 -17.42 -5.15 -31.54
N ALA A 883 -16.53 -6.14 -31.42
CA ALA A 883 -16.02 -6.60 -30.14
C ALA A 883 -15.33 -5.47 -29.36
N ALA A 884 -15.52 -5.44 -28.04
CA ALA A 884 -15.09 -4.39 -27.14
C ALA A 884 -14.75 -4.97 -25.77
N ASP A 885 -13.46 -4.97 -25.39
CA ASP A 885 -12.95 -5.60 -24.17
C ASP A 885 -13.45 -7.05 -24.01
N ALA A 886 -14.24 -7.33 -22.96
CA ALA A 886 -14.84 -8.64 -22.73
C ALA A 886 -16.14 -8.90 -23.52
N PHE A 887 -16.67 -7.90 -24.25
CA PHE A 887 -17.87 -8.02 -25.08
C PHE A 887 -17.51 -8.50 -26.48
N LEU A 888 -18.19 -9.57 -26.92
CA LEU A 888 -18.15 -10.07 -28.29
C LEU A 888 -18.79 -9.07 -29.25
N ALA A 889 -18.39 -9.13 -30.52
CA ALA A 889 -19.10 -8.45 -31.61
C ALA A 889 -20.55 -8.95 -31.71
N ASP A 890 -21.41 -8.12 -32.28
CA ASP A 890 -22.84 -8.40 -32.34
C ASP A 890 -23.16 -9.75 -32.99
N THR A 891 -23.94 -10.57 -32.29
CA THR A 891 -24.21 -11.95 -32.67
C THR A 891 -25.44 -12.50 -31.94
N TYR A 892 -25.93 -13.66 -32.38
CA TYR A 892 -27.12 -14.35 -31.86
C TYR A 892 -28.46 -13.59 -31.99
N PHE A 893 -28.53 -12.56 -32.85
CA PHE A 893 -29.79 -11.89 -33.21
C PHE A 893 -30.47 -12.55 -34.42
N ASP A 894 -31.78 -12.36 -34.56
CA ASP A 894 -32.58 -12.84 -35.71
C ASP A 894 -32.60 -11.86 -36.89
N THR A 895 -32.72 -10.55 -36.62
CA THR A 895 -32.88 -9.49 -37.62
C THR A 895 -32.48 -8.11 -37.06
N GLY A 896 -32.74 -7.06 -37.84
CA GLY A 896 -32.63 -5.66 -37.42
C GLY A 896 -31.44 -4.91 -38.01
N ASN A 897 -31.55 -3.59 -37.96
CA ASN A 897 -30.53 -2.65 -38.40
C ASN A 897 -29.59 -2.32 -37.24
N THR A 898 -28.45 -1.73 -37.57
CA THR A 898 -27.53 -1.16 -36.60
C THR A 898 -27.49 0.36 -36.74
N ALA A 899 -27.17 1.05 -35.65
CA ALA A 899 -26.73 2.44 -35.70
C ALA A 899 -25.54 2.62 -34.76
N PHE A 900 -24.70 3.61 -35.05
CA PHE A 900 -23.53 3.95 -34.25
C PHE A 900 -23.49 5.45 -34.01
N ASN A 901 -23.23 5.84 -32.77
CA ASN A 901 -22.98 7.20 -32.36
C ASN A 901 -21.68 7.22 -31.54
N GLY A 902 -20.62 7.80 -32.10
CA GLY A 902 -19.31 7.89 -31.45
C GLY A 902 -19.24 8.86 -30.26
N GLY A 903 -20.35 9.51 -29.91
CA GLY A 903 -20.46 10.34 -28.70
C GLY A 903 -20.31 9.55 -27.41
N ASN A 904 -20.18 10.25 -26.29
CA ASN A 904 -20.15 9.62 -24.98
C ASN A 904 -21.55 9.45 -24.38
N PHE A 905 -21.71 8.36 -23.63
CA PHE A 905 -22.90 8.02 -22.88
C PHE A 905 -22.61 8.09 -21.38
N ASP A 906 -23.49 8.75 -20.62
CA ASP A 906 -23.43 8.84 -19.17
C ASP A 906 -23.86 7.51 -18.53
N VAL A 907 -22.89 6.69 -18.15
CA VAL A 907 -23.10 5.45 -17.39
C VAL A 907 -23.01 5.63 -15.86
N SER A 908 -22.90 6.85 -15.33
CA SER A 908 -22.66 7.06 -13.89
C SER A 908 -23.77 6.46 -13.00
N GLY A 909 -25.01 6.38 -13.51
CA GLY A 909 -26.13 5.69 -12.89
C GLY A 909 -26.14 4.15 -13.04
N VAL A 910 -25.08 3.55 -13.59
CA VAL A 910 -24.96 2.10 -13.85
C VAL A 910 -23.80 1.49 -13.07
N THR A 911 -24.12 0.64 -12.10
CA THR A 911 -23.14 -0.24 -11.44
C THR A 911 -22.54 -1.23 -12.45
N ASN A 912 -21.23 -1.45 -12.43
CA ASN A 912 -20.50 -2.34 -13.37
C ASN A 912 -20.88 -2.09 -14.85
N PRO A 913 -20.65 -0.89 -15.40
CA PRO A 913 -21.09 -0.56 -16.75
C PRO A 913 -20.29 -1.32 -17.82
N ALA A 914 -20.91 -1.57 -18.97
CA ALA A 914 -20.20 -2.02 -20.17
C ALA A 914 -19.17 -0.97 -20.66
N PRO A 915 -18.20 -1.40 -21.51
CA PRO A 915 -17.33 -0.49 -22.25
C PRO A 915 -18.14 0.55 -23.04
N GLN A 916 -17.57 1.74 -23.28
CA GLN A 916 -18.34 2.82 -23.90
C GLN A 916 -18.85 2.48 -25.30
N SER A 917 -18.03 1.78 -26.06
CA SER A 917 -18.33 1.25 -27.39
C SER A 917 -19.54 0.30 -27.42
N VAL A 918 -20.01 -0.20 -26.28
CA VAL A 918 -21.26 -0.96 -26.17
C VAL A 918 -22.48 -0.03 -26.22
N TYR A 919 -22.42 1.12 -25.53
CA TYR A 919 -23.51 2.11 -25.58
C TYR A 919 -23.52 2.95 -26.86
N GLN A 920 -22.37 3.07 -27.52
CA GLN A 920 -22.20 3.78 -28.79
C GLN A 920 -22.85 3.07 -29.98
N SER A 921 -22.98 1.73 -29.94
CA SER A 921 -23.76 0.99 -30.93
C SER A 921 -25.16 0.66 -30.43
N GLU A 922 -26.04 0.37 -31.39
CA GLU A 922 -27.32 -0.25 -31.12
C GLU A 922 -27.75 -1.22 -32.22
N ARG A 923 -28.49 -2.25 -31.82
CA ARG A 923 -29.41 -2.97 -32.70
C ARG A 923 -30.82 -2.42 -32.52
N TRP A 924 -31.51 -2.14 -33.62
CA TRP A 924 -32.89 -1.66 -33.63
C TRP A 924 -33.70 -2.22 -34.80
N ASN A 925 -34.99 -2.43 -34.58
CA ASN A 925 -35.98 -2.79 -35.60
C ASN A 925 -37.39 -2.60 -35.04
N ASN A 926 -38.46 -2.72 -35.85
CA ASN A 926 -39.83 -2.74 -35.33
C ASN A 926 -40.06 -3.91 -34.33
N ALA A 927 -39.42 -5.06 -34.59
CA ALA A 927 -39.23 -6.14 -33.62
C ALA A 927 -37.93 -6.90 -33.95
N PHE A 928 -37.24 -7.41 -32.93
CA PHE A 928 -36.06 -8.28 -33.05
C PHE A 928 -35.85 -9.11 -31.78
N THR A 929 -35.04 -10.16 -31.89
CA THR A 929 -34.80 -11.16 -30.86
C THR A 929 -33.31 -11.51 -30.78
N TYR A 930 -32.78 -11.68 -29.57
CA TYR A 930 -31.51 -12.36 -29.31
C TYR A 930 -31.78 -13.73 -28.68
N THR A 931 -31.15 -14.79 -29.18
CA THR A 931 -31.23 -16.15 -28.60
C THR A 931 -29.85 -16.62 -28.20
N ILE A 932 -29.47 -16.40 -26.94
CA ILE A 932 -28.12 -16.67 -26.43
C ILE A 932 -27.98 -18.18 -26.12
N PRO A 933 -27.09 -18.92 -26.81
CA PRO A 933 -27.05 -20.38 -26.75
C PRO A 933 -26.00 -20.92 -25.76
N ALA A 934 -25.88 -22.25 -25.69
CA ALA A 934 -24.81 -22.98 -25.01
C ALA A 934 -24.64 -22.65 -23.50
N LEU A 935 -25.74 -22.24 -22.86
CA LEU A 935 -25.87 -22.16 -21.41
C LEU A 935 -26.23 -23.53 -20.83
N VAL A 936 -26.09 -23.70 -19.52
CA VAL A 936 -26.47 -24.95 -18.84
C VAL A 936 -28.00 -25.03 -18.78
N PRO A 937 -28.65 -26.04 -19.41
CA PRO A 937 -30.11 -26.15 -19.43
C PRO A 937 -30.72 -26.18 -18.02
N GLY A 938 -31.79 -25.41 -17.81
CA GLY A 938 -32.45 -25.29 -16.50
C GLY A 938 -31.68 -24.51 -15.45
N ALA A 939 -30.46 -24.02 -15.73
CA ALA A 939 -29.72 -23.18 -14.79
C ALA A 939 -30.15 -21.72 -14.86
N SER A 940 -30.04 -21.03 -13.73
CA SER A 940 -30.39 -19.62 -13.57
C SER A 940 -29.18 -18.72 -13.82
N TYR A 941 -29.36 -17.66 -14.61
CA TYR A 941 -28.33 -16.68 -14.96
C TYR A 941 -28.78 -15.26 -14.63
N LYS A 942 -27.82 -14.38 -14.34
CA LYS A 942 -28.06 -12.93 -14.28
C LYS A 942 -28.01 -12.38 -15.70
N VAL A 943 -29.11 -11.80 -16.15
CA VAL A 943 -29.23 -11.12 -17.45
C VAL A 943 -29.14 -9.62 -17.22
N ARG A 944 -28.30 -8.92 -17.98
CA ARG A 944 -28.16 -7.47 -17.92
C ARG A 944 -28.41 -6.92 -19.32
N LEU A 945 -29.42 -6.06 -19.46
CA LEU A 945 -29.77 -5.42 -20.73
C LEU A 945 -29.31 -3.96 -20.69
N HIS A 946 -28.35 -3.64 -21.54
CA HIS A 946 -27.73 -2.34 -21.62
C HIS A 946 -28.44 -1.49 -22.68
N PHE A 947 -28.96 -0.34 -22.25
CA PHE A 947 -29.61 0.65 -23.11
C PHE A 947 -28.95 2.00 -22.94
N ALA A 948 -28.93 2.81 -24.00
CA ALA A 948 -28.71 4.25 -23.90
C ALA A 948 -29.33 4.92 -25.13
N GLU A 949 -30.13 5.98 -24.99
CA GLU A 949 -30.80 6.59 -26.16
C GLU A 949 -29.94 7.67 -26.83
N PHE A 950 -29.95 7.76 -28.17
CA PHE A 950 -29.23 8.82 -28.89
C PHE A 950 -29.92 9.37 -30.14
N ALA A 951 -31.07 8.82 -30.55
CA ALA A 951 -31.81 9.27 -31.72
C ALA A 951 -33.11 10.02 -31.37
N VAL A 952 -33.56 9.92 -30.11
CA VAL A 952 -34.67 10.74 -29.56
C VAL A 952 -34.27 11.41 -28.24
N PHE A 953 -34.85 12.57 -27.94
CA PHE A 953 -34.35 13.48 -26.89
C PHE A 953 -35.40 13.91 -25.87
N SER A 954 -36.64 13.46 -25.99
CA SER A 954 -37.72 13.75 -25.05
C SER A 954 -38.50 12.49 -24.68
N PRO A 955 -39.01 12.39 -23.43
CA PRO A 955 -39.92 11.31 -23.03
C PRO A 955 -41.11 11.15 -23.99
N GLY A 956 -41.56 9.92 -24.18
CA GLY A 956 -42.64 9.52 -25.07
C GLY A 956 -42.24 9.33 -26.54
N GLN A 957 -41.03 9.74 -26.96
CA GLN A 957 -40.59 9.63 -28.36
C GLN A 957 -40.18 8.21 -28.79
N ARG A 958 -39.74 7.36 -27.85
CA ARG A 958 -39.51 5.93 -28.08
C ARG A 958 -40.00 5.13 -26.87
N VAL A 959 -40.92 4.21 -27.10
CA VAL A 959 -41.55 3.37 -26.08
C VAL A 959 -41.64 1.94 -26.61
N PHE A 960 -41.18 0.94 -25.85
CA PHE A 960 -41.16 -0.45 -26.32
C PHE A 960 -41.29 -1.47 -25.17
N ASN A 961 -41.55 -2.73 -25.52
CA ASN A 961 -41.59 -3.84 -24.56
C ASN A 961 -40.40 -4.77 -24.73
N VAL A 962 -39.97 -5.40 -23.63
CA VAL A 962 -38.94 -6.44 -23.61
C VAL A 962 -39.47 -7.66 -22.87
N ALA A 963 -39.35 -8.84 -23.49
CA ALA A 963 -39.68 -10.13 -22.89
C ALA A 963 -38.45 -11.04 -22.86
N ILE A 964 -38.30 -11.84 -21.80
CA ILE A 964 -37.27 -12.88 -21.69
C ILE A 964 -37.96 -14.23 -21.54
N ASN A 965 -37.61 -15.18 -22.41
CA ASN A 965 -38.25 -16.50 -22.55
C ASN A 965 -39.78 -16.40 -22.67
N GLY A 966 -40.26 -15.44 -23.48
CA GLY A 966 -41.68 -15.15 -23.68
C GLY A 966 -42.39 -14.46 -22.51
N GLN A 967 -41.72 -14.24 -21.37
CA GLN A 967 -42.28 -13.55 -20.21
C GLN A 967 -41.96 -12.05 -20.26
N PRO A 968 -42.95 -11.14 -20.16
CA PRO A 968 -42.68 -9.70 -20.08
C PRO A 968 -41.76 -9.34 -18.92
N LYS A 969 -40.75 -8.51 -19.19
CA LYS A 969 -39.79 -7.99 -18.20
C LYS A 969 -39.77 -6.47 -18.14
N LEU A 970 -39.98 -5.81 -19.28
CA LEU A 970 -40.19 -4.36 -19.37
C LEU A 970 -41.42 -4.11 -20.24
N THR A 971 -42.34 -3.25 -19.80
CA THR A 971 -43.57 -2.88 -20.52
C THR A 971 -43.69 -1.37 -20.63
N ASN A 972 -43.96 -0.85 -21.83
CA ASN A 972 -43.98 0.58 -22.14
C ASN A 972 -42.69 1.29 -21.67
N TYR A 973 -41.55 0.65 -21.92
CA TYR A 973 -40.24 1.12 -21.49
C TYR A 973 -39.74 2.26 -22.36
N ASP A 974 -39.33 3.34 -21.71
CA ASP A 974 -38.81 4.56 -22.32
C ASP A 974 -37.50 4.92 -21.61
N ILE A 975 -36.40 4.86 -22.37
CA ILE A 975 -35.05 5.13 -21.87
C ILE A 975 -34.90 6.61 -21.47
N VAL A 976 -35.52 7.52 -22.23
CA VAL A 976 -35.42 8.97 -21.99
C VAL A 976 -36.26 9.38 -20.78
N ALA A 977 -37.42 8.77 -20.56
CA ALA A 977 -38.19 8.93 -19.32
C ALA A 977 -37.45 8.35 -18.11
N LYS A 978 -36.70 7.25 -18.29
CA LYS A 978 -36.02 6.53 -17.20
C LYS A 978 -34.72 7.21 -16.74
N VAL A 979 -33.86 7.63 -17.67
CA VAL A 979 -32.55 8.25 -17.38
C VAL A 979 -32.24 9.51 -18.20
N GLY A 980 -32.96 9.76 -19.29
CA GLY A 980 -32.66 10.83 -20.25
C GLY A 980 -31.87 10.34 -21.46
N ALA A 981 -31.77 11.19 -22.48
CA ALA A 981 -30.97 10.88 -23.66
C ALA A 981 -29.47 10.94 -23.36
N PHE A 982 -28.70 10.19 -24.12
CA PHE A 982 -27.28 9.89 -23.94
C PHE A 982 -26.90 9.36 -22.54
N LYS A 983 -27.87 8.88 -21.77
CA LYS A 983 -27.60 8.20 -20.50
C LYS A 983 -27.76 6.71 -20.67
N ALA A 984 -26.81 5.96 -20.13
CA ALA A 984 -26.92 4.52 -20.06
C ALA A 984 -27.78 4.11 -18.87
N VAL A 985 -28.53 3.03 -19.07
CA VAL A 985 -29.29 2.33 -18.05
C VAL A 985 -29.13 0.84 -18.27
N VAL A 986 -29.00 0.09 -17.18
CA VAL A 986 -28.93 -1.37 -17.21
C VAL A 986 -30.09 -1.91 -16.41
N GLU A 987 -30.96 -2.63 -17.10
CA GLU A 987 -32.07 -3.34 -16.47
C GLU A 987 -31.60 -4.78 -16.22
N GLU A 988 -31.62 -5.19 -14.95
CA GLU A 988 -31.10 -6.48 -14.49
C GLU A 988 -32.23 -7.45 -14.18
N PHE A 989 -32.11 -8.66 -14.70
CA PHE A 989 -33.09 -9.73 -14.53
C PHE A 989 -32.41 -11.05 -14.14
N THR A 990 -33.21 -11.97 -13.64
CA THR A 990 -32.86 -13.38 -13.57
C THR A 990 -33.64 -14.14 -14.64
N ALA A 991 -32.96 -15.01 -15.38
CA ALA A 991 -33.58 -15.88 -16.37
C ALA A 991 -32.98 -17.29 -16.31
N THR A 992 -33.84 -18.28 -16.48
CA THR A 992 -33.45 -19.70 -16.54
C THR A 992 -33.24 -20.09 -17.99
N ALA A 993 -32.10 -20.72 -18.31
CA ALA A 993 -31.89 -21.27 -19.65
C ALA A 993 -32.91 -22.39 -19.93
N ASP A 994 -33.44 -22.45 -21.16
CA ASP A 994 -34.44 -23.44 -21.56
C ASP A 994 -33.84 -24.88 -21.61
N THR A 995 -34.67 -25.87 -21.99
CA THR A 995 -34.23 -27.28 -22.11
C THR A 995 -33.15 -27.50 -23.17
N SER A 996 -32.92 -26.53 -24.05
CA SER A 996 -31.90 -26.53 -25.11
C SER A 996 -30.66 -25.70 -24.73
N GLY A 997 -30.64 -25.08 -23.55
CA GLY A 997 -29.54 -24.23 -23.08
C GLY A 997 -29.57 -22.80 -23.64
N ASN A 998 -30.76 -22.28 -24.01
CA ASN A 998 -30.91 -20.92 -24.55
C ASN A 998 -31.57 -19.95 -23.56
N ILE A 999 -31.22 -18.66 -23.67
CA ILE A 999 -32.03 -17.55 -23.15
C ILE A 999 -32.43 -16.65 -24.31
N THR A 1000 -33.72 -16.47 -24.53
CA THR A 1000 -34.30 -15.69 -25.62
C THR A 1000 -34.81 -14.35 -25.11
N ILE A 1001 -34.32 -13.24 -25.65
CA ILE A 1001 -34.67 -11.86 -25.29
C ILE A 1001 -35.32 -11.20 -26.51
N ALA A 1002 -36.60 -10.87 -26.43
CA ALA A 1002 -37.39 -10.32 -27.53
C ALA A 1002 -37.81 -8.86 -27.27
N PHE A 1003 -37.75 -8.03 -28.31
CA PHE A 1003 -38.05 -6.61 -28.28
C PHE A 1003 -39.18 -6.27 -29.25
N THR A 1004 -40.18 -5.48 -28.82
CA THR A 1004 -41.34 -5.10 -29.65
C THR A 1004 -41.71 -3.63 -29.48
N ALA A 1005 -41.96 -2.93 -30.59
CA ALA A 1005 -42.37 -1.52 -30.61
C ALA A 1005 -43.72 -1.25 -29.94
N VAL A 1006 -43.84 -0.08 -29.33
CA VAL A 1006 -45.11 0.56 -28.95
C VAL A 1006 -45.19 1.96 -29.58
N VAL A 1007 -44.12 2.75 -29.44
CA VAL A 1007 -43.90 4.03 -30.14
C VAL A 1007 -42.46 4.03 -30.64
N ALA A 1008 -42.27 4.16 -31.96
CA ALA A 1008 -40.99 3.97 -32.64
C ALA A 1008 -40.33 2.59 -32.38
N ASN A 1009 -39.22 2.31 -33.05
CA ASN A 1009 -38.54 1.01 -33.01
C ASN A 1009 -37.85 0.80 -31.65
N PRO A 1010 -37.94 -0.37 -30.98
CA PRO A 1010 -37.05 -0.71 -29.87
C PRO A 1010 -35.58 -0.63 -30.28
N LYS A 1011 -34.71 -0.42 -29.28
CA LYS A 1011 -33.26 -0.51 -29.43
C LYS A 1011 -32.62 -1.28 -28.27
N LEU A 1012 -31.44 -1.83 -28.49
CA LEU A 1012 -30.58 -2.42 -27.46
C LEU A 1012 -29.11 -2.07 -27.77
N SER A 1013 -28.31 -1.80 -26.73
CA SER A 1013 -26.89 -1.48 -26.86
C SER A 1013 -25.97 -2.63 -26.38
N GLY A 1014 -26.41 -3.46 -25.44
CA GLY A 1014 -25.64 -4.66 -25.09
C GLY A 1014 -26.36 -5.65 -24.20
N ILE A 1015 -25.77 -6.84 -24.10
CA ILE A 1015 -26.28 -7.96 -23.29
C ILE A 1015 -25.13 -8.52 -22.46
N GLU A 1016 -25.35 -8.77 -21.17
CA GLU A 1016 -24.56 -9.73 -20.40
C GLU A 1016 -25.43 -10.89 -19.91
N ILE A 1017 -24.92 -12.12 -20.03
CA ILE A 1017 -25.45 -13.34 -19.41
C ILE A 1017 -24.36 -13.86 -18.48
N LEU A 1018 -24.51 -13.64 -17.18
CA LEU A 1018 -23.49 -13.89 -16.17
C LEU A 1018 -23.87 -15.08 -15.27
N ILE A 1019 -22.83 -15.81 -14.84
CA ILE A 1019 -22.97 -16.84 -13.80
C ILE A 1019 -23.35 -16.19 -12.45
N PRO A 1020 -24.17 -16.84 -11.61
CA PRO A 1020 -24.57 -16.31 -10.30
C PRO A 1020 -23.42 -16.11 -9.29
#